data_AF-A0A2W6CG90-F1
#
_entry.id   AF-A0A2W6CG90-F1
#
_cell.length_a   1.000
_cell.length_b   1.000
_cell.length_c   1.000
_cell.angle_alpha   90.00
_cell.angle_beta   90.00
_cell.angle_gamma   90.00
#
_symmetry.space_group_name_H-M   'P 1'
#
loop_
_entity.id
_entity.type
_entity.pdbx_description
1 polymer ?
#
loop_
_entity_poly.entity_id
_entity_poly.type
_entity_poly.pdbx_seq_one_letter_code
_entity_poly.pdbx_strand_id
1 'polypeptide(L)'
;RIVADQVQKLADQNAHNAALVALKPGTGEILAMVGSVDYRNPQFGQVNVTLAPRQPGSSFKPIVYALAFRKGWTPATMISDITTAFPTGGPNLYIPSNYDNLEHGPVLVRKALAGSLNIPAVKTLQYAGVQDTLTLARDMGISSLSGDPSRYGLSLVLGGGEVTLLEMTGAYATFANQGQFVPPVSILEVQDASGNLLEKYDPNTAAKRQALSPEVSYLISDILSDNQARSFVFGVDSALKLSRPAAVKTGTTNDYLDNWTLGYTPYLAVGVWLGNNDNAPLKQVAGARGAGPIWHDFMEGVFANPPLEDVLRDPDKPLQVVFPRPADIVTEPICGIDGLKPSAACTAAKDVHPEIFIKGGEPQAEDNVYHFVHICNLPNHPVCIANPYCPLTLTVDLPFPTLPDEYGAWAAKNSIGAPTKVCDQPGPPTPSAVNIPTIVSPQPNLPPNPTADSAFPNLQLAITAPAAGSTVRGMVQVSGSANADSFGSYSLDYSNDGNAWTPLSGTVYHTVVNNGFLDNWNTDLVPEGAYQVRLTITSAGGTQARYAYSSVRVERNAPVVSIAAPADGSRFNPGDPVLIQATVGGSSIAQVEFYVDDVPVGYVASTPYQFTWPALAGPHKLTAVARSAGGSATTSAPINIDATSPQTTPTPAGSPTVTAAPTLRISYPTDGAYIYSDQLELQVTVNSPLVSRVAFAVDGKTLGESGPPWMVNWTTTRGNHIITATAYNAQGTQIGNSVSVQVTVKQ
;
A
#
# COMPACT_ATOMS: atom_id res chain seq x y z
N ARG A 1 16.99 40.35 23.20
CA ARG A 1 18.41 39.94 23.01
C ARG A 1 18.54 38.86 21.94
N ILE A 2 18.06 37.62 22.16
CA ILE A 2 18.14 36.52 21.16
C ILE A 2 17.73 36.97 19.75
N VAL A 3 16.58 37.65 19.63
CA VAL A 3 16.10 38.24 18.36
C VAL A 3 17.13 39.17 17.72
N ALA A 4 17.70 40.10 18.49
CA ALA A 4 18.68 41.08 18.00
C ALA A 4 20.01 40.45 17.61
N ASP A 5 20.49 39.48 18.40
CA ASP A 5 21.74 38.79 18.14
C ASP A 5 21.66 38.01 16.80
N GLN A 6 20.51 37.40 16.49
CA GLN A 6 20.34 36.70 15.20
C GLN A 6 20.20 37.66 14.01
N VAL A 7 19.43 38.73 14.15
CA VAL A 7 19.31 39.75 13.08
C VAL A 7 20.69 40.33 12.76
N GLN A 8 21.50 40.63 13.78
CA GLN A 8 22.86 41.12 13.59
C GLN A 8 23.76 40.12 12.85
N LYS A 9 23.67 38.81 13.16
CA LYS A 9 24.42 37.76 12.44
C LYS A 9 24.02 37.66 10.97
N LEU A 10 22.79 38.03 10.62
CA LEU A 10 22.22 37.93 9.28
C LEU A 10 22.15 39.27 8.52
N ALA A 11 22.79 40.32 9.03
CA ALA A 11 22.76 41.65 8.43
C ALA A 11 23.26 41.64 6.97
N ASP A 12 24.33 40.88 6.68
CA ASP A 12 24.88 40.76 5.32
C ASP A 12 23.91 40.07 4.34
N GLN A 13 22.97 39.28 4.87
CA GLN A 13 21.89 38.64 4.12
C GLN A 13 20.63 39.52 4.02
N ASN A 14 20.75 40.81 4.31
CA ASN A 14 19.68 41.80 4.23
C ASN A 14 18.54 41.55 5.25
N ALA A 15 18.83 40.92 6.39
CA ALA A 15 17.87 40.79 7.48
C ALA A 15 17.97 41.98 8.44
N HIS A 16 16.89 42.76 8.57
CA HIS A 16 16.90 43.97 9.41
C HIS A 16 15.94 43.93 10.59
N ASN A 17 14.95 43.03 10.58
CA ASN A 17 14.00 42.93 11.69
C ASN A 17 13.56 41.48 11.95
N ALA A 18 13.06 41.26 13.15
CA ALA A 18 12.45 40.01 13.58
C ALA A 18 11.48 40.26 14.74
N ALA A 19 10.56 39.32 14.92
CA ALA A 19 9.52 39.36 15.94
C ALA A 19 9.33 37.98 16.57
N LEU A 20 8.84 37.95 17.80
CA LEU A 20 8.59 36.72 18.56
C LEU A 20 7.30 36.85 19.37
N VAL A 21 6.51 35.78 19.40
CA VAL A 21 5.36 35.61 20.30
C VAL A 21 5.53 34.29 21.04
N ALA A 22 5.33 34.29 22.36
CA ALA A 22 5.28 33.09 23.18
C ALA A 22 3.95 33.04 23.93
N LEU A 23 3.22 31.94 23.80
CA LEU A 23 1.90 31.71 24.40
C LEU A 23 1.91 30.49 25.32
N LYS A 24 1.14 30.54 26.41
CA LYS A 24 0.78 29.37 27.21
C LYS A 24 -0.47 28.70 26.60
N PRO A 25 -0.37 27.50 26.00
CA PRO A 25 -1.46 26.93 25.19
C PRO A 25 -2.81 26.74 25.89
N GLY A 26 -2.79 26.25 27.14
CA GLY A 26 -4.02 25.96 27.89
C GLY A 26 -4.79 27.19 28.39
N THR A 27 -4.14 28.36 28.42
CA THR A 27 -4.70 29.61 28.96
C THR A 27 -4.67 30.78 27.99
N GLY A 28 -3.97 30.68 26.85
CA GLY A 28 -3.83 31.77 25.90
C GLY A 28 -2.97 32.94 26.41
N GLU A 29 -2.37 32.85 27.60
CA GLU A 29 -1.54 33.92 28.16
C GLU A 29 -0.36 34.23 27.24
N ILE A 30 -0.19 35.51 26.90
CA ILE A 30 0.98 36.00 26.18
C ILE A 30 2.11 36.15 27.19
N LEU A 31 3.06 35.21 27.16
CA LEU A 31 4.22 35.16 28.05
C LEU A 31 5.33 36.11 27.61
N ALA A 32 5.51 36.25 26.29
CA ALA A 32 6.44 37.20 25.71
C ALA A 32 5.96 37.66 24.34
N MET A 33 6.17 38.94 24.04
CA MET A 33 5.91 39.51 22.72
C MET A 33 7.00 40.53 22.38
N VAL A 34 7.70 40.29 21.28
CA VAL A 34 8.73 41.18 20.73
C VAL A 34 8.25 41.62 19.34
N GLY A 35 7.83 42.88 19.22
CA GLY A 35 7.28 43.43 17.98
C GLY A 35 8.30 43.85 16.93
N SER A 36 9.52 44.15 17.38
CA SER A 36 10.63 44.63 16.56
C SER A 36 11.95 44.38 17.29
N VAL A 37 13.04 44.30 16.53
CA VAL A 37 14.39 44.07 17.05
C VAL A 37 14.93 45.25 17.87
N ASP A 38 14.53 46.48 17.52
CA ASP A 38 14.87 47.70 18.23
C ASP A 38 13.72 48.70 18.18
N TYR A 39 12.99 48.86 19.28
CA TYR A 39 11.88 49.80 19.41
C TYR A 39 12.29 51.26 19.15
N ARG A 40 13.55 51.62 19.42
CA ARG A 40 14.04 53.00 19.26
C ARG A 40 14.51 53.31 17.84
N ASN A 41 14.54 52.33 16.95
CA ASN A 41 14.85 52.57 15.55
C ASN A 41 13.79 53.50 14.93
N PRO A 42 14.15 54.69 14.41
CA PRO A 42 13.18 55.68 13.95
C PRO A 42 12.47 55.30 12.65
N GLN A 43 12.98 54.33 11.89
CA GLN A 43 12.40 53.91 10.60
C GLN A 43 11.32 52.84 10.76
N PHE A 44 11.55 51.86 11.63
CA PHE A 44 10.68 50.69 11.74
C PHE A 44 10.45 50.18 13.17
N GLY A 45 11.13 50.75 14.17
CA GLY A 45 11.15 50.21 15.54
C GLY A 45 9.78 50.11 16.21
N GLN A 46 8.89 51.06 15.90
CA GLN A 46 7.55 51.14 16.48
C GLN A 46 6.50 50.33 15.70
N VAL A 47 6.88 49.69 14.59
CA VAL A 47 5.98 48.78 13.86
C VAL A 47 5.97 47.44 14.58
N ASN A 48 4.85 47.11 15.20
CA ASN A 48 4.68 45.81 15.84
C ASN A 48 4.33 44.75 14.78
N VAL A 49 5.35 44.01 14.31
CA VAL A 49 5.17 43.00 13.27
C VAL A 49 4.35 41.80 13.78
N THR A 50 4.21 41.61 15.11
CA THR A 50 3.43 40.48 15.63
C THR A 50 1.94 40.58 15.30
N LEU A 51 1.47 41.80 15.01
CA LEU A 51 0.08 42.15 14.68
C LEU A 51 -0.06 42.61 13.22
N ALA A 52 1.03 42.66 12.45
CA ALA A 52 1.00 43.03 11.04
C ALA A 52 0.76 41.77 10.18
N PRO A 53 -0.18 41.79 9.22
CA PRO A 53 -0.34 40.70 8.28
C PRO A 53 0.93 40.47 7.45
N ARG A 54 1.34 39.21 7.34
CA ARG A 54 2.53 38.74 6.62
C ARG A 54 2.24 37.36 6.01
N GLN A 55 2.93 36.99 4.94
CA GLN A 55 2.72 35.68 4.32
C GLN A 55 3.38 34.58 5.17
N PRO A 56 2.65 33.58 5.68
CA PRO A 56 3.19 32.57 6.61
C PRO A 56 4.06 31.51 5.92
N GLY A 57 4.08 31.50 4.59
CA GLY A 57 4.75 30.47 3.81
C GLY A 57 4.26 29.05 4.15
N SER A 58 5.18 28.08 4.06
CA SER A 58 4.93 26.68 4.42
C SER A 58 4.53 26.41 5.89
N SER A 59 4.51 27.42 6.77
CA SER A 59 4.01 27.22 8.15
C SER A 59 2.49 27.04 8.21
N PHE A 60 1.77 27.30 7.11
CA PHE A 60 0.34 27.03 7.01
C PHE A 60 0.01 25.54 6.76
N LYS A 61 0.98 24.74 6.29
CA LYS A 61 0.78 23.32 5.93
C LYS A 61 0.11 22.49 7.04
N PRO A 62 0.53 22.55 8.32
CA PRO A 62 -0.07 21.69 9.35
C PRO A 62 -1.59 21.85 9.49
N ILE A 63 -2.14 23.03 9.24
CA ILE A 63 -3.60 23.28 9.27
C ILE A 63 -4.29 22.49 8.15
N VAL A 64 -3.71 22.48 6.95
CA VAL A 64 -4.24 21.75 5.79
C VAL A 64 -4.15 20.24 5.99
N TYR A 65 -3.01 19.75 6.50
CA TYR A 65 -2.84 18.32 6.80
C TYR A 65 -3.76 17.85 7.93
N ALA A 66 -4.00 18.68 8.94
CA ALA A 66 -4.97 18.37 9.99
C ALA A 66 -6.39 18.19 9.43
N LEU A 67 -6.78 19.01 8.45
CA LEU A 67 -8.05 18.84 7.76
C LEU A 67 -8.08 17.58 6.89
N ALA A 68 -6.98 17.23 6.23
CA ALA A 68 -6.90 15.98 5.49
C ALA A 68 -7.08 14.76 6.41
N PHE A 69 -6.47 14.77 7.60
CA PHE A 69 -6.70 13.73 8.61
C PHE A 69 -8.16 13.65 9.06
N ARG A 70 -8.82 14.79 9.29
CA ARG A 70 -10.27 14.82 9.56
C ARG A 70 -11.13 14.21 8.45
N LYS A 71 -10.61 14.17 7.21
CA LYS A 71 -11.31 13.62 6.04
C LYS A 71 -10.93 12.17 5.72
N GLY A 72 -10.04 11.56 6.50
CA GLY A 72 -9.70 10.14 6.40
C GLY A 72 -8.29 9.84 5.90
N TRP A 73 -7.47 10.87 5.63
CA TRP A 73 -6.03 10.62 5.44
C TRP A 73 -5.37 10.22 6.76
N THR A 74 -4.22 9.57 6.63
CA THR A 74 -3.39 9.09 7.73
C THR A 74 -1.94 9.52 7.53
N PRO A 75 -1.07 9.43 8.55
CA PRO A 75 0.36 9.65 8.37
C PRO A 75 0.99 8.72 7.31
N ALA A 76 0.41 7.52 7.14
CA ALA A 76 0.78 6.52 6.15
C ALA A 76 0.18 6.75 4.75
N THR A 77 -0.66 7.77 4.53
CA THR A 77 -1.24 7.96 3.19
C THR A 77 -0.13 8.28 2.18
N MET A 78 0.01 7.47 1.14
CA MET A 78 0.93 7.72 0.04
C MET A 78 0.45 8.93 -0.78
N ILE A 79 1.36 9.86 -1.04
CA ILE A 79 1.13 11.06 -1.81
C ILE A 79 2.29 11.32 -2.75
N SER A 80 1.95 11.79 -3.94
CA SER A 80 2.87 12.00 -5.04
C SER A 80 3.67 13.31 -4.89
N ASP A 81 5.00 13.20 -4.90
CA ASP A 81 5.98 14.30 -4.96
C ASP A 81 6.75 14.30 -6.30
N ILE A 82 6.00 14.40 -7.39
CA ILE A 82 6.52 14.61 -8.75
C ILE A 82 5.86 15.85 -9.35
N THR A 83 6.55 16.49 -10.29
CA THR A 83 6.12 17.71 -10.98
C THR A 83 4.67 17.56 -11.42
N THR A 84 3.81 18.40 -10.83
CA THR A 84 2.38 18.37 -11.07
C THR A 84 1.92 19.75 -11.48
N ALA A 85 1.17 19.83 -12.57
CA ALA A 85 0.54 21.06 -13.02
C ALA A 85 -0.90 21.13 -12.51
N PHE A 86 -1.20 22.17 -11.73
CA PHE A 86 -2.51 22.38 -11.12
C PHE A 86 -3.32 23.41 -11.92
N PRO A 87 -4.58 23.11 -12.28
CA PRO A 87 -5.46 24.10 -12.90
C PRO A 87 -5.74 25.27 -11.96
N THR A 88 -5.73 26.49 -12.49
CA THR A 88 -6.01 27.73 -11.71
C THR A 88 -7.39 28.33 -12.00
N GLY A 89 -8.18 27.70 -12.88
CA GLY A 89 -9.43 28.28 -13.40
C GLY A 89 -9.24 29.28 -14.55
N GLY A 90 -7.99 29.57 -14.93
CA GLY A 90 -7.62 30.38 -16.10
C GLY A 90 -6.67 29.64 -17.07
N PRO A 91 -6.06 30.35 -18.05
CA PRO A 91 -5.18 29.73 -19.04
C PRO A 91 -3.82 29.29 -18.48
N ASN A 92 -3.44 29.78 -17.29
CA ASN A 92 -2.16 29.47 -16.67
C ASN A 92 -2.27 28.28 -15.73
N LEU A 93 -1.27 27.40 -15.74
CA LEU A 93 -1.14 26.31 -14.79
C LEU A 93 -0.25 26.74 -13.63
N TYR A 94 -0.58 26.31 -12.42
CA TYR A 94 0.27 26.48 -11.26
C TYR A 94 1.16 25.24 -11.10
N ILE A 95 2.48 25.43 -11.19
CA ILE A 95 3.46 24.34 -11.11
C ILE A 95 4.41 24.66 -9.96
N PRO A 96 4.16 24.16 -8.73
CA PRO A 96 5.05 24.37 -7.59
C PRO A 96 6.31 23.51 -7.72
N SER A 97 7.41 23.98 -7.13
CA SER A 97 8.65 23.21 -6.96
C SER A 97 9.00 23.09 -5.48
N ASN A 98 9.70 22.01 -5.12
CA ASN A 98 10.24 21.85 -3.78
C ASN A 98 11.42 22.77 -3.53
N TYR A 99 11.67 23.08 -2.26
CA TYR A 99 12.76 23.98 -1.86
C TYR A 99 14.16 23.46 -2.24
N ASP A 100 14.36 22.14 -2.14
CA ASP A 100 15.59 21.47 -2.55
C ASP A 100 15.73 21.28 -4.07
N ASN A 101 14.69 21.66 -4.83
CA ASN A 101 14.56 21.46 -6.28
C ASN A 101 14.62 19.97 -6.69
N LEU A 102 14.25 19.06 -5.78
CA LEU A 102 14.19 17.62 -6.04
C LEU A 102 12.73 17.14 -6.04
N GLU A 103 12.53 16.00 -6.71
CA GLU A 103 11.29 15.23 -6.66
C GLU A 103 11.57 13.94 -5.88
N HIS A 104 10.70 13.59 -4.95
CA HIS A 104 10.89 12.42 -4.08
C HIS A 104 9.98 11.24 -4.45
N GLY A 105 9.21 11.34 -5.53
CA GLY A 105 8.38 10.24 -6.02
C GLY A 105 7.19 9.98 -5.08
N PRO A 106 6.80 8.73 -4.83
CA PRO A 106 5.81 8.41 -3.81
C PRO A 106 6.41 8.66 -2.42
N VAL A 107 5.71 9.44 -1.59
CA VAL A 107 6.09 9.67 -0.20
C VAL A 107 4.89 9.51 0.71
N LEU A 108 5.10 9.05 1.95
CA LEU A 108 4.04 9.05 2.95
C LEU A 108 3.80 10.48 3.47
N VAL A 109 2.56 10.77 3.89
CA VAL A 109 2.19 12.07 4.48
C VAL A 109 3.13 12.49 5.62
N ARG A 110 3.57 11.56 6.49
CA ARG A 110 4.57 11.82 7.53
C ARG A 110 5.83 12.49 6.95
N LYS A 111 6.44 11.84 5.95
CA LYS A 111 7.66 12.34 5.31
C LYS A 111 7.41 13.65 4.58
N ALA A 112 6.29 13.78 3.88
CA ALA A 112 5.93 14.98 3.13
C ALA A 112 5.77 16.21 4.03
N LEU A 113 5.03 16.10 5.13
CA LEU A 113 4.81 17.20 6.08
C LEU A 113 6.08 17.51 6.88
N ALA A 114 6.78 16.49 7.37
CA ALA A 114 8.03 16.66 8.12
C ALA A 114 9.13 17.34 7.28
N GLY A 115 9.32 16.88 6.04
CA GLY A 115 10.22 17.50 5.07
C GLY A 115 9.69 18.81 4.47
N SER A 116 8.44 19.19 4.74
CA SER A 116 7.81 20.40 4.22
C SER A 116 7.81 20.46 2.69
N LEU A 117 7.55 19.34 2.01
CA LEU A 117 7.49 19.26 0.55
C LEU A 117 6.32 20.10 0.00
N ASN A 118 6.53 20.83 -1.09
CA ASN A 118 5.57 21.78 -1.65
C ASN A 118 4.53 21.10 -2.52
N ILE A 119 4.96 20.21 -3.42
CA ILE A 119 4.05 19.53 -4.36
C ILE A 119 2.99 18.70 -3.59
N PRO A 120 3.36 17.85 -2.61
CA PRO A 120 2.38 17.06 -1.87
C PRO A 120 1.45 17.95 -1.06
N ALA A 121 1.94 19.05 -0.48
CA ALA A 121 1.11 19.97 0.28
C ALA A 121 0.02 20.63 -0.58
N VAL A 122 0.31 20.94 -1.85
CA VAL A 122 -0.68 21.44 -2.80
C VAL A 122 -1.73 20.37 -3.13
N LYS A 123 -1.33 19.11 -3.31
CA LYS A 123 -2.26 17.97 -3.44
C LYS A 123 -3.11 17.79 -2.18
N THR A 124 -2.53 17.95 -1.00
CA THR A 124 -3.26 17.92 0.28
C THR A 124 -4.33 19.00 0.34
N LEU A 125 -4.04 20.24 -0.09
CA LEU A 125 -5.05 21.30 -0.11
C LEU A 125 -6.13 21.04 -1.16
N GLN A 126 -5.78 20.46 -2.30
CA GLN A 126 -6.76 20.06 -3.31
C GLN A 126 -7.74 19.02 -2.77
N TYR A 127 -7.25 18.04 -2.01
CA TYR A 127 -8.09 17.05 -1.32
C TYR A 127 -8.90 17.66 -0.15
N ALA A 128 -8.24 18.46 0.68
CA ALA A 128 -8.84 19.06 1.87
C ALA A 128 -9.90 20.13 1.52
N GLY A 129 -9.72 20.82 0.39
CA GLY A 129 -10.59 21.91 -0.06
C GLY A 129 -10.24 23.24 0.60
N VAL A 130 -10.22 24.31 -0.21
CA VAL A 130 -9.87 25.67 0.25
C VAL A 130 -10.88 26.21 1.27
N GLN A 131 -12.18 26.07 1.01
CA GLN A 131 -13.23 26.60 1.88
C GLN A 131 -13.21 25.97 3.28
N ASP A 132 -13.09 24.64 3.34
CA ASP A 132 -13.03 23.91 4.60
C ASP A 132 -11.75 24.23 5.36
N THR A 133 -10.64 24.44 4.63
CA THR A 133 -9.35 24.89 5.21
C THR A 133 -9.50 26.27 5.86
N LEU A 134 -10.12 27.23 5.17
CA LEU A 134 -10.37 28.57 5.73
C LEU A 134 -11.28 28.51 6.96
N THR A 135 -12.23 27.57 6.98
CA THR A 135 -13.12 27.37 8.13
C THR A 135 -12.36 26.81 9.32
N LEU A 136 -11.54 25.78 9.13
CA LEU A 136 -10.67 25.27 10.18
C LEU A 136 -9.68 26.34 10.67
N ALA A 137 -9.09 27.13 9.78
CA ALA A 137 -8.18 28.22 10.15
C ALA A 137 -8.88 29.23 11.09
N ARG A 138 -10.13 29.61 10.79
CA ARG A 138 -10.95 30.46 11.67
C ARG A 138 -11.29 29.80 13.01
N ASP A 139 -11.47 28.48 13.02
CA ASP A 139 -11.68 27.70 14.25
C ASP A 139 -10.44 27.64 15.13
N MET A 140 -9.26 27.74 14.53
CA MET A 140 -7.97 27.84 15.20
C MET A 140 -7.54 29.30 15.49
N GLY A 141 -8.44 30.27 15.30
CA GLY A 141 -8.21 31.67 15.65
C GLY A 141 -7.60 32.56 14.56
N ILE A 142 -7.43 32.06 13.33
CA ILE A 142 -6.94 32.87 12.20
C ILE A 142 -8.11 33.64 11.58
N SER A 143 -8.15 34.95 11.85
CA SER A 143 -9.19 35.87 11.37
C SER A 143 -8.75 36.71 10.17
N SER A 144 -7.44 36.87 9.96
CA SER A 144 -6.87 37.62 8.82
C SER A 144 -7.25 37.04 7.45
N LEU A 145 -7.48 35.73 7.36
CA LEU A 145 -7.98 35.06 6.15
C LEU A 145 -9.50 35.20 6.00
N SER A 146 -10.01 36.43 6.16
CA SER A 146 -11.42 36.77 6.04
C SER A 146 -11.74 37.32 4.64
N GLY A 147 -13.04 37.47 4.35
CA GLY A 147 -13.54 37.96 3.06
C GLY A 147 -13.98 36.84 2.11
N ASP A 148 -13.99 37.16 0.82
CA ASP A 148 -14.45 36.26 -0.24
C ASP A 148 -13.48 35.07 -0.41
N PRO A 149 -13.91 33.82 -0.13
CA PRO A 149 -13.07 32.63 -0.27
C PRO A 149 -12.53 32.42 -1.69
N SER A 150 -13.20 32.96 -2.72
CA SER A 150 -12.79 32.82 -4.12
C SER A 150 -11.43 33.45 -4.42
N ARG A 151 -10.94 34.33 -3.52
CA ARG A 151 -9.62 34.98 -3.63
C ARG A 151 -8.47 34.04 -3.28
N TYR A 152 -8.75 32.93 -2.60
CA TYR A 152 -7.73 31.97 -2.19
C TYR A 152 -7.71 30.79 -3.15
N GLY A 153 -6.54 30.52 -3.71
CA GLY A 153 -6.29 29.36 -4.55
C GLY A 153 -5.47 28.28 -3.83
N LEU A 154 -4.99 27.31 -4.62
CA LEU A 154 -4.13 26.23 -4.12
C LEU A 154 -2.77 26.71 -3.59
N SER A 155 -2.36 27.95 -3.86
CA SER A 155 -1.17 28.57 -3.26
C SER A 155 -1.34 28.88 -1.77
N LEU A 156 -2.57 28.86 -1.21
CA LEU A 156 -2.84 29.14 0.20
C LEU A 156 -2.01 28.24 1.14
N VAL A 157 -1.85 26.96 0.81
CA VAL A 157 -1.06 26.01 1.61
C VAL A 157 0.43 26.35 1.67
N LEU A 158 0.92 27.14 0.72
CA LEU A 158 2.28 27.67 0.70
C LEU A 158 2.34 29.13 1.17
N GLY A 159 1.28 29.63 1.81
CA GLY A 159 1.23 30.97 2.39
C GLY A 159 0.69 32.06 1.47
N GLY A 160 -0.09 31.71 0.44
CA GLY A 160 -0.76 32.67 -0.47
C GLY A 160 -1.87 33.54 0.16
N GLY A 161 -1.86 33.70 1.48
CA GLY A 161 -2.75 34.58 2.24
C GLY A 161 -2.04 35.10 3.48
N GLU A 162 -2.22 36.38 3.80
CA GLU A 162 -1.52 37.04 4.90
C GLU A 162 -2.21 36.80 6.24
N VAL A 163 -1.41 36.59 7.28
CA VAL A 163 -1.84 36.34 8.66
C VAL A 163 -0.90 37.05 9.63
N THR A 164 -1.35 37.29 10.85
CA THR A 164 -0.48 37.85 11.89
C THR A 164 0.31 36.75 12.59
N LEU A 165 1.47 37.10 13.16
CA LEU A 165 2.26 36.15 13.95
C LEU A 165 1.53 35.70 15.22
N LEU A 166 0.75 36.58 15.84
CA LEU A 166 -0.06 36.23 16.99
C LEU A 166 -1.11 35.16 16.65
N GLU A 167 -1.83 35.30 15.52
CA GLU A 167 -2.82 34.31 15.07
C GLU A 167 -2.17 32.97 14.76
N MET A 168 -1.06 32.94 14.02
CA MET A 168 -0.35 31.70 13.71
C MET A 168 0.21 31.02 14.97
N THR A 169 0.71 31.80 15.93
CA THR A 169 1.17 31.24 17.21
C THR A 169 0.00 30.66 18.01
N GLY A 170 -1.17 31.31 18.00
CA GLY A 170 -2.41 30.80 18.58
C GLY A 170 -2.92 29.52 17.92
N ALA A 171 -2.81 29.42 16.58
CA ALA A 171 -3.15 28.20 15.86
C ALA A 171 -2.21 27.04 16.24
N TYR A 172 -0.91 27.29 16.43
CA TYR A 172 0.02 26.25 16.89
C TYR A 172 -0.18 25.88 18.37
N ALA A 173 -0.56 26.85 19.20
CA ALA A 173 -1.00 26.59 20.57
C ALA A 173 -2.24 25.68 20.61
N THR A 174 -3.12 25.74 19.61
CA THR A 174 -4.26 24.81 19.49
C THR A 174 -3.80 23.36 19.33
N PHE A 175 -2.77 23.09 18.52
CA PHE A 175 -2.20 21.74 18.42
C PHE A 175 -1.58 21.28 19.74
N ALA A 176 -0.81 22.16 20.40
CA ALA A 176 -0.23 21.90 21.72
C ALA A 176 -1.28 21.56 22.78
N ASN A 177 -2.45 22.20 22.69
CA ASN A 177 -3.59 22.04 23.60
C ASN A 177 -4.62 21.03 23.08
N GLN A 178 -4.17 19.95 22.43
CA GLN A 178 -5.01 18.82 22.01
C GLN A 178 -6.22 19.23 21.15
N GLY A 179 -6.05 20.25 20.31
CA GLY A 179 -7.07 20.74 19.38
C GLY A 179 -8.02 21.78 19.96
N GLN A 180 -7.84 22.19 21.21
CA GLN A 180 -8.62 23.24 21.84
C GLN A 180 -7.95 24.61 21.69
N PHE A 181 -8.55 25.47 20.88
CA PHE A 181 -8.15 26.86 20.74
C PHE A 181 -8.55 27.67 21.98
N VAL A 182 -7.62 28.50 22.46
CA VAL A 182 -7.83 29.48 23.52
C VAL A 182 -7.39 30.85 22.99
N PRO A 183 -8.24 31.89 23.00
CA PRO A 183 -7.86 33.21 22.52
C PRO A 183 -6.66 33.79 23.28
N PRO A 184 -5.66 34.38 22.59
CA PRO A 184 -4.55 35.05 23.27
C PRO A 184 -5.01 36.18 24.19
N VAL A 185 -4.42 36.29 25.38
CA VAL A 185 -4.73 37.32 26.39
C VAL A 185 -3.47 38.01 26.92
N SER A 186 -3.52 39.34 27.06
CA SER A 186 -2.40 40.16 27.57
C SER A 186 -2.67 40.84 28.90
N ILE A 187 -3.93 40.97 29.32
CA ILE A 187 -4.33 41.60 30.59
C ILE A 187 -4.88 40.50 31.48
N LEU A 188 -4.17 40.19 32.57
CA LEU A 188 -4.55 39.12 33.50
C LEU A 188 -5.28 39.64 34.73
N GLU A 189 -4.98 40.87 35.13
CA GLU A 189 -5.54 41.46 36.34
C GLU A 189 -5.56 42.99 36.21
N VAL A 190 -6.66 43.60 36.65
CA VAL A 190 -6.82 45.06 36.75
C VAL A 190 -7.19 45.38 38.18
N GLN A 191 -6.41 46.24 38.84
CA GLN A 191 -6.66 46.74 40.19
C GLN A 191 -6.79 48.27 40.18
N ASP A 192 -7.55 48.81 41.13
CA ASP A 192 -7.54 50.25 41.40
C ASP A 192 -6.29 50.69 42.19
N ALA A 193 -6.12 51.99 42.40
CA ALA A 193 -4.97 52.54 43.14
C ALA A 193 -4.93 52.15 44.63
N SER A 194 -6.03 51.64 45.19
CA SER A 194 -6.12 51.14 46.56
C SER A 194 -5.81 49.64 46.64
N GLY A 195 -5.57 48.97 45.51
CA GLY A 195 -5.34 47.53 45.41
C GLY A 195 -6.62 46.71 45.36
N ASN A 196 -7.79 47.33 45.16
CA ASN A 196 -9.02 46.56 44.99
C ASN A 196 -9.05 45.94 43.59
N LEU A 197 -9.33 44.64 43.54
CA LEU A 197 -9.46 43.90 42.29
C LEU A 197 -10.71 44.35 41.52
N LEU A 198 -10.53 44.81 40.28
CA LEU A 198 -11.61 45.21 39.38
C LEU A 198 -11.94 44.11 38.37
N GLU A 199 -10.92 43.46 37.82
CA GLU A 199 -11.06 42.40 36.84
C GLU A 199 -9.91 41.40 36.99
N LYS A 200 -10.22 40.11 36.83
CA LYS A 200 -9.23 39.03 36.81
C LYS A 200 -9.58 38.05 35.70
N TYR A 201 -8.58 37.72 34.89
CA TYR A 201 -8.71 36.69 33.87
C TYR A 201 -8.88 35.32 34.53
N ASP A 202 -9.97 34.62 34.16
CA ASP A 202 -10.17 33.21 34.49
C ASP A 202 -10.10 32.37 33.20
N PRO A 203 -9.02 31.57 33.01
CA PRO A 203 -8.87 30.68 31.88
C PRO A 203 -10.06 29.73 31.68
N ASN A 204 -10.84 29.41 32.70
CA ASN A 204 -11.98 28.51 32.59
C ASN A 204 -13.20 29.15 31.91
N THR A 205 -13.27 30.48 31.90
CA THR A 205 -14.37 31.25 31.29
C THR A 205 -14.00 31.83 29.92
N ALA A 206 -12.76 31.61 29.47
CA ALA A 206 -12.31 32.03 28.14
C ALA A 206 -13.18 31.40 27.03
N ALA A 207 -13.33 32.10 25.90
CA ALA A 207 -14.08 31.64 24.74
C ALA A 207 -13.35 30.52 23.97
N LYS A 208 -13.17 29.37 24.62
CA LYS A 208 -12.48 28.20 24.09
C LYS A 208 -13.29 27.55 22.97
N ARG A 209 -12.59 26.96 22.01
CA ARG A 209 -13.21 26.22 20.89
C ARG A 209 -12.46 24.92 20.64
N GLN A 210 -13.18 23.80 20.57
CA GLN A 210 -12.58 22.54 20.13
C GLN A 210 -12.51 22.54 18.59
N ALA A 211 -11.38 22.98 18.03
CA ALA A 211 -11.19 23.12 16.58
C ALA A 211 -10.83 21.78 15.91
N LEU A 212 -10.10 20.92 16.63
CA LEU A 212 -9.65 19.60 16.20
C LEU A 212 -9.89 18.59 17.31
N SER A 213 -9.96 17.30 16.98
CA SER A 213 -9.93 16.26 18.01
C SER A 213 -8.50 16.14 18.60
N PRO A 214 -8.36 15.60 19.82
CA PRO A 214 -7.05 15.28 20.40
C PRO A 214 -6.21 14.38 19.50
N GLU A 215 -6.84 13.42 18.81
CA GLU A 215 -6.19 12.44 17.93
C GLU A 215 -5.56 13.11 16.71
N VAL A 216 -6.31 13.96 16.00
CA VAL A 216 -5.78 14.72 14.85
C VAL A 216 -4.64 15.64 15.27
N SER A 217 -4.78 16.29 16.43
CA SER A 217 -3.75 17.18 16.98
C SER A 217 -2.50 16.40 17.37
N TYR A 218 -2.67 15.18 17.89
CA TYR A 218 -1.58 14.28 18.21
C TYR A 218 -0.83 13.83 16.96
N LEU A 219 -1.53 13.42 15.88
CA LEU A 219 -0.88 13.04 14.61
C LEU A 219 0.00 14.16 14.05
N ILE A 220 -0.49 15.41 14.07
CA ILE A 220 0.30 16.58 13.64
C ILE A 220 1.51 16.77 14.56
N SER A 221 1.33 16.72 15.87
CA SER A 221 2.41 16.93 16.84
C SER A 221 3.47 15.83 16.75
N ASP A 222 3.07 14.59 16.52
CA ASP A 222 3.96 13.45 16.33
C ASP A 222 4.83 13.63 15.07
N ILE A 223 4.22 13.93 13.92
CA ILE A 223 4.96 14.20 12.68
C ILE A 223 5.90 15.41 12.84
N LEU A 224 5.41 16.50 13.42
CA LEU A 224 6.19 17.74 13.59
C LEU A 224 7.23 17.65 14.71
N SER A 225 7.23 16.61 15.54
CA SER A 225 8.26 16.35 16.56
C SER A 225 9.29 15.28 16.15
N ASP A 226 9.01 14.54 15.08
CA ASP A 226 9.91 13.55 14.50
C ASP A 226 11.07 14.21 13.72
N ASN A 227 12.27 14.22 14.31
CA ASN A 227 13.48 14.74 13.68
C ASN A 227 14.01 13.80 12.59
N GLN A 228 13.78 12.48 12.70
CA GLN A 228 14.24 11.53 11.69
C GLN A 228 13.45 11.71 10.39
N ALA A 229 12.12 11.87 10.49
CA ALA A 229 11.25 12.08 9.34
C ALA A 229 11.58 13.34 8.51
N ARG A 230 12.18 14.37 9.12
CA ARG A 230 12.56 15.62 8.42
C ARG A 230 14.03 15.68 8.00
N SER A 231 14.86 14.74 8.47
CA SER A 231 16.32 14.80 8.34
C SER A 231 16.82 14.81 6.89
N PHE A 232 16.06 14.21 5.97
CA PHE A 232 16.41 14.19 4.54
C PHE A 232 16.43 15.59 3.89
N VAL A 233 15.68 16.55 4.44
CA VAL A 233 15.67 17.95 3.98
C VAL A 233 16.53 18.84 4.87
N PHE A 234 16.40 18.70 6.19
CA PHE A 234 16.98 19.65 7.15
C PHE A 234 18.29 19.19 7.81
N GLY A 235 18.66 17.92 7.65
CA GLY A 235 19.74 17.28 8.40
C GLY A 235 19.31 16.87 9.82
N VAL A 236 20.10 15.99 10.43
CA VAL A 236 19.82 15.44 11.78
C VAL A 236 20.11 16.43 12.92
N ASP A 237 20.99 17.41 12.69
CA ASP A 237 21.42 18.41 13.67
C ASP A 237 21.14 19.82 13.12
N SER A 238 19.86 20.17 13.11
CA SER A 238 19.38 21.49 12.69
C SER A 238 18.86 22.30 13.88
N ALA A 239 18.66 23.60 13.70
CA ALA A 239 18.01 24.47 14.70
C ALA A 239 16.56 24.09 15.00
N LEU A 240 16.00 23.07 14.34
CA LEU A 240 14.65 22.56 14.58
C LEU A 240 14.62 21.44 15.62
N LYS A 241 15.78 20.99 16.11
CA LYS A 241 15.92 19.96 17.13
C LYS A 241 16.28 20.62 18.45
N LEU A 242 15.50 20.32 19.49
CA LEU A 242 15.77 20.73 20.86
C LEU A 242 16.37 19.56 21.66
N SER A 243 16.83 19.84 22.87
CA SER A 243 17.24 18.91 23.92
C SER A 243 16.09 18.05 24.46
N ARG A 244 14.85 18.38 24.09
CA ARG A 244 13.61 17.70 24.48
C ARG A 244 12.62 17.62 23.31
N PRO A 245 11.62 16.73 23.35
CA PRO A 245 10.60 16.65 22.32
C PRO A 245 9.86 17.99 22.13
N ALA A 246 9.81 18.47 20.89
CA ALA A 246 9.05 19.64 20.50
C ALA A 246 8.60 19.50 19.06
N ALA A 247 7.36 19.92 18.79
CA ALA A 247 6.83 20.01 17.45
C ALA A 247 7.26 21.34 16.82
N VAL A 248 7.70 21.34 15.57
CA VAL A 248 8.13 22.58 14.91
C VAL A 248 7.93 22.54 13.40
N LYS A 249 7.58 23.70 12.84
CA LYS A 249 7.39 23.90 11.41
C LYS A 249 7.96 25.25 10.97
N THR A 250 8.72 25.19 9.89
CA THR A 250 9.25 26.37 9.20
C THR A 250 8.26 26.94 8.18
N GLY A 251 8.37 28.24 7.90
CA GLY A 251 7.73 28.89 6.78
C GLY A 251 8.75 29.75 6.03
N THR A 252 8.77 29.63 4.71
CA THR A 252 9.57 30.49 3.82
C THR A 252 8.66 30.88 2.66
N THR A 253 8.66 32.15 2.30
CA THR A 253 7.98 32.67 1.11
C THR A 253 8.88 32.53 -0.11
N ASN A 254 8.30 32.39 -1.30
CA ASN A 254 9.08 32.15 -2.53
C ASN A 254 10.03 33.31 -2.86
N ASP A 255 9.64 34.54 -2.54
CA ASP A 255 10.44 35.75 -2.78
C ASP A 255 11.39 36.08 -1.62
N TYR A 256 11.52 35.16 -0.64
CA TYR A 256 12.36 35.32 0.56
C TYR A 256 12.06 36.59 1.36
N LEU A 257 10.80 37.05 1.38
CA LEU A 257 10.39 38.25 2.12
C LEU A 257 10.23 37.94 3.61
N ASP A 258 9.57 36.82 3.89
CA ASP A 258 9.21 36.39 5.24
C ASP A 258 9.81 35.02 5.55
N ASN A 259 10.42 34.93 6.73
CA ASN A 259 10.94 33.71 7.34
C ASN A 259 10.20 33.45 8.65
N TRP A 260 9.66 32.25 8.79
CA TRP A 260 8.86 31.85 9.94
C TRP A 260 9.39 30.57 10.56
N THR A 261 9.28 30.47 11.88
CA THR A 261 9.38 29.20 12.61
C THR A 261 8.37 29.21 13.73
N LEU A 262 7.47 28.24 13.72
CA LEU A 262 6.43 28.05 14.72
C LEU A 262 6.67 26.68 15.35
N GLY A 263 6.80 26.62 16.66
CA GLY A 263 7.01 25.35 17.34
C GLY A 263 6.53 25.40 18.78
N TYR A 264 6.29 24.23 19.35
CA TYR A 264 5.62 24.10 20.62
C TYR A 264 6.00 22.81 21.36
N THR A 265 5.87 22.89 22.67
CA THR A 265 5.69 21.76 23.60
C THR A 265 4.23 21.76 24.09
N PRO A 266 3.77 20.81 24.92
CA PRO A 266 2.40 20.83 25.45
C PRO A 266 2.00 22.12 26.22
N TYR A 267 2.97 22.90 26.70
CA TYR A 267 2.72 24.03 27.61
C TYR A 267 3.38 25.35 27.16
N LEU A 268 4.07 25.36 26.02
CA LEU A 268 4.66 26.58 25.44
C LEU A 268 4.58 26.51 23.92
N ALA A 269 3.92 27.48 23.31
CA ALA A 269 3.92 27.68 21.87
C ALA A 269 4.66 28.97 21.52
N VAL A 270 5.60 28.90 20.59
CA VAL A 270 6.44 30.03 20.18
C VAL A 270 6.41 30.19 18.68
N GLY A 271 6.12 31.41 18.25
CA GLY A 271 6.24 31.82 16.86
C GLY A 271 7.31 32.88 16.70
N VAL A 272 8.11 32.73 15.65
CA VAL A 272 9.12 33.70 15.24
C VAL A 272 8.90 34.09 13.78
N TRP A 273 8.98 35.38 13.52
CA TRP A 273 9.09 35.96 12.19
C TRP A 273 10.45 36.68 12.04
N LEU A 274 11.05 36.62 10.86
CA LEU A 274 12.23 37.38 10.47
C LEU A 274 12.04 37.89 9.05
N GLY A 275 12.37 39.16 8.81
CA GLY A 275 12.19 39.80 7.51
C GLY A 275 12.44 41.29 7.57
N ASN A 276 11.93 42.00 6.57
CA ASN A 276 12.06 43.45 6.47
C ASN A 276 10.68 44.12 6.42
N ASN A 277 10.51 45.20 7.16
CA ASN A 277 9.23 45.89 7.28
C ASN A 277 8.74 46.44 5.94
N ASP A 278 9.66 46.84 5.07
CA ASP A 278 9.45 47.40 3.73
C ASP A 278 9.28 46.33 2.63
N ASN A 279 9.21 45.05 3.00
CA ASN A 279 9.17 43.91 2.07
C ASN A 279 10.41 43.80 1.17
N ALA A 280 11.56 44.35 1.58
CA ALA A 280 12.81 44.04 0.90
C ALA A 280 13.14 42.54 1.08
N PRO A 281 13.53 41.81 0.01
CA PRO A 281 13.83 40.38 0.11
C PRO A 281 15.12 40.11 0.90
N LEU A 282 15.14 38.97 1.60
CA LEU A 282 16.35 38.40 2.19
C LEU A 282 17.22 37.76 1.10
N LYS A 283 18.54 37.71 1.31
CA LYS A 283 19.47 37.04 0.38
C LYS A 283 19.51 35.53 0.65
N GLN A 284 18.56 34.79 0.06
CA GLN A 284 18.48 33.32 0.10
C GLN A 284 18.50 32.72 1.52
N VAL A 285 17.86 33.41 2.49
CA VAL A 285 17.71 32.90 3.86
C VAL A 285 16.40 32.13 3.95
N ALA A 286 16.49 30.82 4.16
CA ALA A 286 15.34 29.98 4.45
C ALA A 286 14.97 30.07 5.95
N GLY A 287 13.69 29.82 6.26
CA GLY A 287 13.16 29.92 7.62
C GLY A 287 13.95 29.13 8.67
N ALA A 288 14.48 27.95 8.32
CA ALA A 288 15.31 27.12 9.22
C ALA A 288 16.65 27.77 9.61
N ARG A 289 17.17 28.71 8.80
CA ARG A 289 18.44 29.44 9.04
C ARG A 289 18.19 30.88 9.54
N GLY A 290 17.03 31.45 9.22
CA GLY A 290 16.58 32.76 9.67
C GLY A 290 15.91 32.72 11.05
N ALA A 291 14.61 32.41 11.06
CA ALA A 291 13.78 32.36 12.26
C ALA A 291 14.07 31.15 13.18
N GLY A 292 14.54 30.03 12.61
CA GLY A 292 14.82 28.78 13.32
C GLY A 292 15.75 28.94 14.52
N PRO A 293 16.94 29.56 14.38
CA PRO A 293 17.85 29.78 15.50
C PRO A 293 17.28 30.65 16.63
N ILE A 294 16.45 31.66 16.32
CA ILE A 294 15.78 32.46 17.35
C ILE A 294 14.82 31.58 18.15
N TRP A 295 14.02 30.77 17.45
CA TRP A 295 13.08 29.84 18.09
C TRP A 295 13.84 28.83 18.97
N HIS A 296 14.89 28.21 18.44
CA HIS A 296 15.74 27.25 19.16
C HIS A 296 16.28 27.84 20.45
N ASP A 297 17.01 28.95 20.35
CA ASP A 297 17.70 29.57 21.48
C ASP A 297 16.72 30.10 22.53
N PHE A 298 15.54 30.59 22.10
CA PHE A 298 14.48 30.99 23.02
C PHE A 298 13.92 29.80 23.78
N MET A 299 13.57 28.71 23.08
CA MET A 299 13.02 27.51 23.70
C MET A 299 14.04 26.88 24.67
N GLU A 300 15.28 26.64 24.24
CA GLU A 300 16.35 26.13 25.13
C GLU A 300 16.61 27.07 26.31
N GLY A 301 16.60 28.39 26.08
CA GLY A 301 16.82 29.38 27.13
C GLY A 301 15.72 29.38 28.19
N VAL A 302 14.45 29.20 27.80
CA VAL A 302 13.33 29.04 28.73
C VAL A 302 13.51 27.76 29.55
N PHE A 303 13.86 26.66 28.89
CA PHE A 303 13.96 25.34 29.52
C PHE A 303 15.20 25.12 30.37
N ALA A 304 16.25 25.90 30.15
CA ALA A 304 17.44 25.90 30.99
C ALA A 304 17.29 26.79 32.23
N ASN A 305 16.20 27.55 32.36
CA ASN A 305 15.98 28.53 33.43
C ASN A 305 14.79 28.12 34.32
N PRO A 306 15.04 27.54 35.52
CA PRO A 306 13.96 26.98 36.36
C PRO A 306 12.85 27.99 36.70
N PRO A 307 13.13 29.25 37.07
CA PRO A 307 12.08 30.27 37.23
C PRO A 307 11.17 30.46 36.01
N LEU A 308 11.72 30.41 34.78
CA LEU A 308 10.90 30.53 33.57
C LEU A 308 10.12 29.26 33.28
N GLU A 309 10.73 28.10 33.52
CA GLU A 309 10.05 26.80 33.42
C GLU A 309 8.89 26.69 34.44
N ASP A 310 9.03 27.27 35.63
CA ASP A 310 7.98 27.30 36.65
C ASP A 310 6.76 28.14 36.24
N VAL A 311 6.94 29.20 35.43
CA VAL A 311 5.80 29.98 34.85
C VAL A 311 4.94 29.10 33.94
N LEU A 312 5.54 28.11 33.29
CA LEU A 312 4.84 27.20 32.38
C LEU A 312 4.03 26.14 33.13
N ARG A 313 4.40 25.84 34.38
CA ARG A 313 3.71 24.84 35.20
C ARG A 313 2.26 25.23 35.45
N ASP A 314 1.42 24.22 35.41
CA ASP A 314 0.15 24.24 36.11
C ASP A 314 0.48 23.79 37.54
N PRO A 315 0.15 24.56 38.60
CA PRO A 315 0.49 24.20 39.99
C PRO A 315 0.05 22.78 40.36
N ASP A 316 -1.02 22.29 39.73
CA ASP A 316 -1.62 21.00 40.01
C ASP A 316 -1.12 19.88 39.08
N LYS A 317 -0.24 20.16 38.10
CA LYS A 317 0.23 19.16 37.13
C LYS A 317 1.73 19.28 36.83
N PRO A 318 2.46 18.15 36.79
CA PRO A 318 3.85 18.17 36.35
C PRO A 318 3.95 18.59 34.88
N LEU A 319 5.05 19.26 34.52
CA LEU A 319 5.36 19.54 33.11
C LEU A 319 5.53 18.23 32.35
N GLN A 320 4.70 18.04 31.33
CA GLN A 320 4.77 16.87 30.49
C GLN A 320 5.81 17.09 29.38
N VAL A 321 6.84 16.26 29.39
CA VAL A 321 7.94 16.35 28.41
C VAL A 321 7.51 15.83 27.03
N VAL A 322 6.49 14.97 26.98
CA VAL A 322 5.94 14.37 25.75
C VAL A 322 4.49 14.79 25.55
N PHE A 323 4.06 14.82 24.29
CA PHE A 323 2.66 15.06 23.96
C PHE A 323 1.78 13.92 24.51
N PRO A 324 0.67 14.21 25.18
CA PRO A 324 -0.30 13.20 25.60
C PRO A 324 -0.79 12.39 24.41
N ARG A 325 -0.56 11.08 24.42
CA ARG A 325 -1.09 10.17 23.41
C ARG A 325 -2.56 9.85 23.75
N PRO A 326 -3.54 10.22 22.90
CA PRO A 326 -4.93 9.84 23.09
C PRO A 326 -5.11 8.32 23.05
N ALA A 327 -6.12 7.81 23.76
CA ALA A 327 -6.37 6.37 23.89
C ALA A 327 -6.68 5.69 22.55
N ASP A 328 -7.31 6.41 21.63
CA ASP A 328 -7.67 5.92 20.29
C ASP A 328 -6.53 6.09 19.27
N ILE A 329 -5.28 6.33 19.69
CA ILE A 329 -4.12 6.24 18.80
C ILE A 329 -3.49 4.85 18.89
N VAL A 330 -3.59 4.07 17.82
CA VAL A 330 -2.94 2.76 17.69
C VAL A 330 -1.63 2.85 16.89
N THR A 331 -0.82 1.79 16.94
CA THR A 331 0.40 1.67 16.14
C THR A 331 0.34 0.36 15.37
N GLU A 332 0.49 0.43 14.05
CA GLU A 332 0.48 -0.74 13.17
C GLU A 332 1.73 -0.71 12.26
N PRO A 333 2.23 -1.88 11.83
CA PRO A 333 3.28 -1.93 10.83
C PRO A 333 2.71 -1.58 9.46
N ILE A 334 3.49 -0.84 8.67
CA ILE A 334 3.19 -0.47 7.29
C ILE A 334 4.36 -0.78 6.36
N CYS A 335 4.07 -0.91 5.07
CA CYS A 335 5.09 -0.87 4.04
C CYS A 335 5.51 0.59 3.74
N GLY A 336 6.81 0.82 3.56
CA GLY A 336 7.39 2.16 3.52
C GLY A 336 7.05 3.00 2.30
N ILE A 337 6.66 2.37 1.18
CA ILE A 337 6.30 3.11 -0.05
C ILE A 337 4.83 3.51 -0.06
N ASP A 338 3.91 2.56 0.13
CA ASP A 338 2.47 2.77 -0.06
C ASP A 338 1.69 2.98 1.25
N GLY A 339 2.30 2.69 2.39
CA GLY A 339 1.68 2.81 3.71
C GLY A 339 0.61 1.76 4.00
N LEU A 340 0.51 0.70 3.20
CA LEU A 340 -0.42 -0.42 3.40
C LEU A 340 0.16 -1.46 4.35
N LYS A 341 -0.61 -2.50 4.71
CA LYS A 341 -0.09 -3.59 5.57
C LYS A 341 1.09 -4.28 4.85
N PRO A 342 2.20 -4.60 5.53
CA PRO A 342 3.35 -5.21 4.89
C PRO A 342 3.02 -6.52 4.19
N SER A 343 3.39 -6.63 2.92
CA SER A 343 3.42 -7.91 2.21
C SER A 343 4.66 -8.73 2.57
N ALA A 344 4.68 -10.00 2.15
CA ALA A 344 5.88 -10.83 2.23
C ALA A 344 7.06 -10.21 1.44
N ALA A 345 6.77 -9.59 0.29
CA ALA A 345 7.80 -8.94 -0.54
C ALA A 345 8.33 -7.67 0.14
N CYS A 346 7.46 -6.84 0.70
CA CYS A 346 7.86 -5.66 1.48
C CYS A 346 8.71 -6.04 2.71
N THR A 347 8.30 -7.10 3.41
CA THR A 347 9.06 -7.65 4.54
C THR A 347 10.44 -8.13 4.11
N ALA A 348 10.53 -8.85 2.98
CA ALA A 348 11.81 -9.29 2.40
C ALA A 348 12.68 -8.10 1.95
N ALA A 349 12.07 -7.01 1.47
CA ALA A 349 12.74 -5.76 1.11
C ALA A 349 13.24 -4.98 2.34
N LYS A 350 12.84 -5.38 3.56
CA LYS A 350 13.15 -4.70 4.83
C LYS A 350 12.62 -3.26 4.88
N ASP A 351 11.47 -3.03 4.27
CA ASP A 351 10.84 -1.71 4.19
C ASP A 351 9.58 -1.63 5.08
N VAL A 352 9.63 -2.26 6.25
CA VAL A 352 8.52 -2.28 7.21
C VAL A 352 8.79 -1.28 8.32
N HIS A 353 7.85 -0.37 8.54
CA HIS A 353 7.96 0.71 9.53
C HIS A 353 6.73 0.73 10.44
N PRO A 354 6.89 1.05 11.73
CA PRO A 354 5.74 1.33 12.58
C PRO A 354 5.14 2.70 12.21
N GLU A 355 3.81 2.79 12.18
CA GLU A 355 3.11 4.07 11.99
C GLU A 355 1.90 4.16 12.93
N ILE A 356 1.50 5.38 13.27
CA ILE A 356 0.38 5.66 14.17
C ILE A 356 -0.89 6.04 13.40
N PHE A 357 -2.02 5.61 13.94
CA PHE A 357 -3.34 5.82 13.35
C PHE A 357 -4.35 6.21 14.40
N ILE A 358 -5.34 7.01 13.99
CA ILE A 358 -6.61 7.07 14.73
C ILE A 358 -7.29 5.72 14.55
N LYS A 359 -7.77 5.12 15.64
CA LYS A 359 -8.39 3.80 15.65
C LYS A 359 -9.48 3.68 14.59
N GLY A 360 -9.40 2.65 13.75
CA GLY A 360 -10.28 2.44 12.60
C GLY A 360 -9.80 3.09 11.30
N GLY A 361 -8.70 3.86 11.33
CA GLY A 361 -8.03 4.45 10.17
C GLY A 361 -6.79 3.66 9.72
N GLU A 362 -6.48 2.54 10.36
CA GLU A 362 -5.36 1.67 9.98
C GLU A 362 -5.59 1.08 8.58
N PRO A 363 -4.54 0.86 7.77
CA PRO A 363 -4.70 0.24 6.46
C PRO A 363 -5.36 -1.12 6.61
N GLN A 364 -6.32 -1.43 5.74
CA GLN A 364 -6.99 -2.74 5.72
C GLN A 364 -6.41 -3.64 4.63
N ALA A 365 -6.01 -3.05 3.51
CA ALA A 365 -5.35 -3.71 2.39
C ALA A 365 -3.87 -4.00 2.69
N GLU A 366 -3.37 -5.05 2.06
CA GLU A 366 -1.95 -5.39 2.00
C GLU A 366 -1.25 -4.60 0.88
N ASP A 367 0.04 -4.37 1.05
CA ASP A 367 0.92 -3.74 0.07
C ASP A 367 0.77 -4.41 -1.29
N ASN A 368 0.67 -3.57 -2.31
CA ASN A 368 0.54 -3.98 -3.70
C ASN A 368 1.60 -3.32 -4.59
N VAL A 369 2.64 -2.75 -3.99
CA VAL A 369 3.78 -2.16 -4.68
C VAL A 369 4.95 -3.14 -4.73
N TYR A 370 5.30 -3.80 -3.62
CA TYR A 370 6.39 -4.78 -3.66
C TYR A 370 5.93 -6.12 -4.22
N HIS A 371 6.72 -6.66 -5.15
CA HIS A 371 6.53 -7.99 -5.71
C HIS A 371 7.84 -8.76 -5.79
N PHE A 372 7.77 -10.09 -5.67
CA PHE A 372 8.92 -10.94 -5.95
C PHE A 372 9.12 -11.06 -7.46
N VAL A 373 10.37 -10.90 -7.89
CA VAL A 373 10.80 -11.15 -9.26
C VAL A 373 11.85 -12.26 -9.24
N HIS A 374 11.65 -13.26 -10.09
CA HIS A 374 12.63 -14.32 -10.30
C HIS A 374 13.84 -13.75 -11.05
N ILE A 375 14.98 -13.69 -10.38
CA ILE A 375 16.23 -13.19 -10.93
C ILE A 375 17.18 -14.37 -11.17
N CYS A 376 17.89 -14.36 -12.29
CA CYS A 376 18.99 -15.30 -12.51
C CYS A 376 20.30 -14.69 -12.01
N ASN A 377 20.84 -15.24 -10.93
CA ASN A 377 22.10 -14.79 -10.34
C ASN A 377 23.30 -15.50 -10.98
N LEU A 378 23.56 -15.16 -12.25
CA LEU A 378 24.69 -15.71 -12.99
C LEU A 378 26.00 -15.02 -12.57
N PRO A 379 27.06 -15.79 -12.23
CA PRO A 379 28.36 -15.19 -11.93
C PRO A 379 28.87 -14.34 -13.10
N ASN A 380 29.27 -13.08 -12.82
CA ASN A 380 29.78 -12.11 -13.79
C ASN A 380 28.79 -11.61 -14.85
N HIS A 381 27.48 -11.74 -14.63
CA HIS A 381 26.45 -11.15 -15.49
C HIS A 381 25.61 -10.10 -14.73
N PRO A 382 25.01 -9.12 -15.42
CA PRO A 382 24.02 -8.24 -14.81
C PRO A 382 22.84 -9.04 -14.28
N VAL A 383 22.27 -8.57 -13.17
CA VAL A 383 20.99 -9.04 -12.64
C VAL A 383 19.92 -8.89 -13.74
N CYS A 384 19.29 -10.00 -14.11
CA CYS A 384 18.27 -10.06 -15.15
C CYS A 384 17.14 -11.01 -14.71
N ILE A 385 15.95 -10.81 -15.28
CA ILE A 385 14.80 -11.67 -15.05
C ILE A 385 15.15 -13.08 -15.53
N ALA A 386 14.94 -14.06 -14.66
CA ALA A 386 15.18 -15.46 -14.96
C ALA A 386 14.27 -15.92 -16.09
N ASN A 387 14.87 -16.51 -17.13
CA ASN A 387 14.13 -17.26 -18.14
C ASN A 387 14.03 -18.74 -17.72
N PRO A 388 13.24 -19.57 -18.43
CA PRO A 388 13.11 -21.00 -18.12
C PRO A 388 14.41 -21.82 -18.19
N TYR A 389 15.50 -21.25 -18.73
CA TYR A 389 16.81 -21.89 -18.87
C TYR A 389 17.78 -21.49 -17.76
N CYS A 390 17.41 -20.55 -16.88
CA CYS A 390 18.20 -20.26 -15.69
C CYS A 390 18.25 -21.50 -14.78
N PRO A 391 19.45 -22.00 -14.39
CA PRO A 391 19.55 -23.10 -13.44
C PRO A 391 18.80 -22.77 -12.16
N LEU A 392 17.94 -23.69 -11.68
CA LEU A 392 17.16 -23.47 -10.44
C LEU A 392 18.04 -23.15 -9.22
N THR A 393 19.29 -23.63 -9.21
CA THR A 393 20.27 -23.32 -8.16
C THR A 393 20.79 -21.87 -8.18
N LEU A 394 20.53 -21.14 -9.27
CA LEU A 394 20.92 -19.75 -9.49
C LEU A 394 19.71 -18.80 -9.61
N THR A 395 18.49 -19.34 -9.67
CA THR A 395 17.27 -18.55 -9.58
C THR A 395 17.04 -18.10 -8.14
N VAL A 396 16.89 -16.79 -7.93
CA VAL A 396 16.61 -16.18 -6.63
C VAL A 396 15.42 -15.25 -6.73
N ASP A 397 14.56 -15.28 -5.72
CA ASP A 397 13.41 -14.38 -5.62
C ASP A 397 13.83 -13.14 -4.86
N LEU A 398 13.82 -12.00 -5.55
CA LEU A 398 14.15 -10.71 -4.94
C LEU A 398 12.94 -9.78 -5.00
N PRO A 399 12.66 -9.04 -3.93
CA PRO A 399 11.55 -8.10 -3.91
C PRO A 399 11.92 -6.81 -4.63
N PHE A 400 11.04 -6.34 -5.51
CA PHE A 400 11.16 -5.06 -6.20
C PHE A 400 9.85 -4.27 -6.14
N PRO A 401 9.91 -2.93 -6.04
CA PRO A 401 8.71 -2.11 -6.12
C PRO A 401 8.26 -1.91 -7.57
N THR A 402 6.97 -2.08 -7.83
CA THR A 402 6.30 -1.68 -9.08
C THR A 402 5.42 -0.48 -8.78
N LEU A 403 5.92 0.71 -9.10
CA LEU A 403 5.20 1.95 -8.84
C LEU A 403 4.11 2.19 -9.91
N PRO A 404 2.99 2.86 -9.55
CA PRO A 404 2.02 3.34 -10.53
C PRO A 404 2.66 4.17 -11.65
N ASP A 405 2.06 4.15 -12.85
CA ASP A 405 2.64 4.77 -14.05
C ASP A 405 2.95 6.26 -13.91
N GLU A 406 2.19 6.97 -13.07
CA GLU A 406 2.48 8.38 -12.78
C GLU A 406 3.91 8.59 -12.29
N TYR A 407 4.52 7.61 -11.62
CA TYR A 407 5.90 7.65 -11.16
C TYR A 407 6.91 7.11 -12.17
N GLY A 408 6.49 6.54 -13.30
CA GLY A 408 7.37 5.76 -14.21
C GLY A 408 8.62 6.52 -14.67
N ALA A 409 8.45 7.79 -15.09
CA ALA A 409 9.58 8.62 -15.51
C ALA A 409 10.55 8.93 -14.34
N TRP A 410 10.00 9.20 -13.16
CA TRP A 410 10.79 9.44 -11.96
C TRP A 410 11.49 8.16 -11.48
N ALA A 411 10.81 7.03 -11.48
CA ALA A 411 11.34 5.73 -11.09
C ALA A 411 12.49 5.31 -11.99
N ALA A 412 12.32 5.42 -13.33
CA ALA A 412 13.37 5.15 -14.30
C ALA A 412 14.60 6.04 -14.09
N LYS A 413 14.40 7.35 -13.89
CA LYS A 413 15.48 8.31 -13.61
C LYS A 413 16.25 7.98 -12.34
N ASN A 414 15.58 7.41 -11.33
CA ASN A 414 16.16 7.05 -10.03
C ASN A 414 16.55 5.56 -9.93
N SER A 415 16.47 4.79 -11.02
CA SER A 415 16.75 3.34 -11.05
C SER A 415 15.94 2.56 -9.99
N ILE A 416 14.68 2.93 -9.81
CA ILE A 416 13.73 2.26 -8.92
C ILE A 416 12.89 1.27 -9.73
N GLY A 417 12.82 0.04 -9.25
CA GLY A 417 11.99 -1.02 -9.82
C GLY A 417 12.79 -2.26 -10.22
N ALA A 418 12.06 -3.24 -10.74
CA ALA A 418 12.65 -4.51 -11.16
C ALA A 418 13.57 -4.35 -12.40
N PRO A 419 14.57 -5.23 -12.58
CA PRO A 419 15.27 -5.38 -13.85
C PRO A 419 14.26 -5.63 -14.97
N THR A 420 14.41 -4.95 -16.11
CA THR A 420 13.50 -5.10 -17.26
C THR A 420 14.02 -6.08 -18.31
N LYS A 421 15.29 -6.48 -18.22
CA LYS A 421 15.92 -7.41 -19.16
C LYS A 421 15.79 -8.85 -18.67
N VAL A 422 15.30 -9.71 -19.54
CA VAL A 422 15.37 -11.17 -19.39
C VAL A 422 16.78 -11.64 -19.72
N CYS A 423 17.30 -12.66 -19.03
CA CYS A 423 18.65 -13.15 -19.26
C CYS A 423 18.83 -13.77 -20.65
N ASP A 424 19.90 -13.38 -21.34
CA ASP A 424 20.32 -13.94 -22.63
C ASP A 424 21.01 -15.30 -22.44
N GLN A 425 20.30 -16.32 -21.95
CA GLN A 425 20.83 -17.70 -21.94
C GLN A 425 20.63 -18.35 -23.32
N PRO A 426 21.59 -19.18 -23.81
CA PRO A 426 21.42 -19.89 -25.08
C PRO A 426 20.16 -20.74 -25.03
N GLY A 427 19.26 -20.55 -26.00
CA GLY A 427 18.08 -21.39 -26.18
C GLY A 427 18.43 -22.87 -26.40
N PRO A 428 17.42 -23.75 -26.46
CA PRO A 428 17.61 -25.19 -26.53
C PRO A 428 18.47 -25.56 -27.75
N PRO A 429 19.35 -26.58 -27.66
CA PRO A 429 20.03 -27.09 -28.84
C PRO A 429 18.98 -27.52 -29.87
N THR A 430 19.13 -27.04 -31.10
CA THR A 430 18.31 -27.46 -32.24
C THR A 430 18.34 -28.99 -32.35
N PRO A 431 17.19 -29.66 -32.53
CA PRO A 431 17.17 -31.11 -32.67
C PRO A 431 17.81 -31.49 -34.00
N SER A 432 19.11 -31.78 -33.97
CA SER A 432 19.78 -32.44 -35.07
C SER A 432 19.29 -33.88 -35.08
N ALA A 433 18.64 -34.27 -36.17
CA ALA A 433 18.26 -35.65 -36.43
C ALA A 433 19.50 -36.56 -36.34
N VAL A 434 19.59 -37.36 -35.29
CA VAL A 434 20.57 -38.44 -35.19
C VAL A 434 19.81 -39.74 -35.16
N ASN A 435 19.92 -40.45 -36.28
CA ASN A 435 19.57 -41.85 -36.45
C ASN A 435 20.08 -42.67 -35.27
N ILE A 436 19.23 -43.54 -34.74
CA ILE A 436 19.61 -44.59 -33.81
C ILE A 436 20.13 -45.78 -34.63
N PRO A 437 21.44 -46.11 -34.52
CA PRO A 437 21.85 -47.49 -34.61
C PRO A 437 22.43 -47.98 -33.28
N THR A 438 21.92 -49.14 -32.90
CA THR A 438 22.29 -50.03 -31.82
C THR A 438 23.81 -50.27 -31.74
N ILE A 439 24.42 -50.03 -30.57
CA ILE A 439 25.66 -50.72 -30.15
C ILE A 439 25.57 -51.09 -28.66
N VAL A 440 25.74 -52.38 -28.44
CA VAL A 440 25.95 -53.10 -27.18
C VAL A 440 27.32 -52.73 -26.58
N SER A 441 27.40 -52.46 -25.28
CA SER A 441 28.67 -52.51 -24.52
C SER A 441 28.46 -52.60 -23.00
N PRO A 442 29.47 -53.07 -22.24
CA PRO A 442 29.31 -54.04 -21.16
C PRO A 442 29.24 -53.42 -19.76
N GLN A 443 28.71 -54.21 -18.83
CA GLN A 443 28.69 -53.95 -17.39
C GLN A 443 30.06 -53.52 -16.82
N PRO A 444 30.12 -52.49 -15.96
CA PRO A 444 31.17 -52.34 -14.96
C PRO A 444 30.80 -53.11 -13.69
N ASN A 445 31.74 -53.92 -13.21
CA ASN A 445 31.66 -54.68 -11.95
C ASN A 445 31.23 -53.78 -10.78
N LEU A 446 30.13 -54.17 -10.11
CA LEU A 446 29.74 -53.62 -8.82
C LEU A 446 30.50 -54.32 -7.67
N PRO A 447 30.88 -53.60 -6.60
CA PRO A 447 31.53 -54.16 -5.41
C PRO A 447 30.59 -55.12 -4.64
N PRO A 448 31.12 -56.00 -3.77
CA PRO A 448 30.33 -57.05 -3.14
C PRO A 448 29.28 -56.50 -2.17
N ASN A 449 28.03 -56.84 -2.49
CA ASN A 449 26.85 -57.04 -1.66
C ASN A 449 26.96 -56.62 -0.18
N PRO A 450 26.34 -55.51 0.25
CA PRO A 450 26.04 -55.28 1.66
C PRO A 450 24.89 -56.20 2.05
N THR A 451 25.22 -57.30 2.73
CA THR A 451 24.28 -58.26 3.37
C THR A 451 23.14 -58.73 2.44
N ALA A 452 23.34 -59.84 1.73
CA ALA A 452 22.24 -60.57 1.11
C ALA A 452 21.13 -60.76 2.15
N ASP A 453 19.92 -60.27 1.85
CA ASP A 453 18.75 -60.56 2.65
C ASP A 453 18.52 -62.07 2.62
N SER A 454 19.00 -62.78 3.64
CA SER A 454 18.95 -64.24 3.69
C SER A 454 17.53 -64.78 3.67
N ALA A 455 16.53 -63.92 3.93
CA ALA A 455 15.12 -64.25 3.85
C ALA A 455 14.51 -64.08 2.46
N PHE A 456 15.12 -63.26 1.60
CA PHE A 456 14.69 -63.05 0.21
C PHE A 456 15.91 -62.99 -0.73
N PRO A 457 16.51 -64.14 -1.06
CA PRO A 457 17.55 -64.18 -2.09
C PRO A 457 17.02 -63.71 -3.45
N ASN A 458 17.84 -62.97 -4.20
CA ASN A 458 17.49 -62.38 -5.50
C ASN A 458 16.21 -61.51 -5.49
N LEU A 459 15.96 -60.78 -4.40
CA LEU A 459 14.79 -59.91 -4.25
C LEU A 459 14.73 -58.81 -5.33
N GLN A 460 13.67 -58.81 -6.11
CA GLN A 460 13.23 -57.72 -6.98
C GLN A 460 11.90 -57.19 -6.45
N LEU A 461 11.97 -56.06 -5.73
CA LEU A 461 10.83 -55.41 -5.10
C LEU A 461 10.82 -53.93 -5.44
N ALA A 462 9.92 -53.51 -6.33
CA ALA A 462 9.79 -52.12 -6.72
C ALA A 462 8.40 -51.81 -7.27
N ILE A 463 7.91 -50.60 -7.04
CA ILE A 463 6.77 -50.03 -7.77
C ILE A 463 7.36 -49.11 -8.85
N THR A 464 7.05 -49.37 -10.12
CA THR A 464 7.55 -48.59 -11.26
C THR A 464 6.49 -47.64 -11.83
N ALA A 465 5.20 -47.94 -11.62
CA ALA A 465 4.09 -47.03 -11.90
C ALA A 465 2.98 -47.18 -10.84
N PRO A 466 2.34 -46.10 -10.38
CA PRO A 466 2.67 -44.71 -10.66
C PRO A 466 4.05 -44.32 -10.09
N ALA A 467 4.75 -43.41 -10.79
CA ALA A 467 6.09 -42.95 -10.38
C ALA A 467 5.99 -42.13 -9.07
N ALA A 468 7.01 -42.22 -8.22
CA ALA A 468 7.03 -41.44 -6.99
C ALA A 468 6.97 -39.92 -7.29
N GLY A 469 6.10 -39.20 -6.57
CA GLY A 469 5.80 -37.79 -6.77
C GLY A 469 4.74 -37.49 -7.84
N SER A 470 4.23 -38.51 -8.55
CA SER A 470 3.22 -38.29 -9.58
C SER A 470 1.83 -37.98 -9.00
N THR A 471 1.06 -37.21 -9.77
CA THR A 471 -0.35 -36.96 -9.51
C THR A 471 -1.19 -37.99 -10.25
N VAL A 472 -2.13 -38.60 -9.53
CA VAL A 472 -2.96 -39.71 -10.01
C VAL A 472 -4.45 -39.39 -9.86
N ARG A 473 -5.28 -39.94 -10.76
CA ARG A 473 -6.73 -39.73 -10.79
C ARG A 473 -7.45 -40.93 -11.42
N GLY A 474 -8.70 -41.18 -11.02
CA GLY A 474 -9.50 -42.29 -11.53
C GLY A 474 -8.94 -43.66 -11.18
N MET A 475 -9.08 -44.60 -12.12
CA MET A 475 -8.52 -45.94 -11.99
C MET A 475 -7.03 -45.94 -12.38
N VAL A 476 -6.17 -46.19 -11.40
CA VAL A 476 -4.72 -46.16 -11.53
C VAL A 476 -4.19 -47.59 -11.58
N GLN A 477 -3.47 -47.91 -12.65
CA GLN A 477 -2.78 -49.19 -12.77
C GLN A 477 -1.45 -49.16 -12.01
N VAL A 478 -1.29 -50.00 -10.99
CA VAL A 478 -0.03 -50.16 -10.27
C VAL A 478 0.79 -51.27 -10.92
N SER A 479 2.04 -50.95 -11.27
CA SER A 479 2.97 -51.87 -11.94
C SER A 479 4.33 -51.83 -11.27
N GLY A 480 5.09 -52.93 -11.36
CA GLY A 480 6.34 -53.09 -10.65
C GLY A 480 6.87 -54.52 -10.67
N SER A 481 7.79 -54.82 -9.76
CA SER A 481 8.35 -56.16 -9.57
C SER A 481 8.08 -56.66 -8.16
N ALA A 482 7.62 -57.90 -8.06
CA ALA A 482 7.44 -58.66 -6.83
C ALA A 482 7.95 -60.08 -7.11
N ASN A 483 9.27 -60.28 -6.96
CA ASN A 483 9.93 -61.55 -7.22
C ASN A 483 11.08 -61.78 -6.23
N ALA A 484 11.25 -63.01 -5.76
CA ALA A 484 12.37 -63.46 -4.95
C ALA A 484 12.44 -64.99 -4.99
N ASP A 485 13.61 -65.59 -4.73
CA ASP A 485 13.75 -67.04 -4.69
C ASP A 485 12.89 -67.70 -3.61
N SER A 486 12.61 -66.96 -2.53
CA SER A 486 11.74 -67.39 -1.41
C SER A 486 10.32 -66.79 -1.48
N PHE A 487 9.86 -66.37 -2.66
CA PHE A 487 8.55 -65.76 -2.86
C PHE A 487 7.39 -66.67 -2.39
N GLY A 488 6.50 -66.11 -1.57
CA GLY A 488 5.24 -66.75 -1.17
C GLY A 488 4.01 -66.03 -1.69
N SER A 489 3.94 -64.71 -1.46
CA SER A 489 2.87 -63.86 -1.97
C SER A 489 3.27 -62.39 -2.05
N TYR A 490 2.45 -61.58 -2.72
CA TYR A 490 2.48 -60.13 -2.57
C TYR A 490 1.07 -59.54 -2.37
N SER A 491 1.01 -58.35 -1.78
CA SER A 491 -0.22 -57.55 -1.64
C SER A 491 0.10 -56.06 -1.82
N LEU A 492 -0.93 -55.27 -2.16
CA LEU A 492 -0.82 -53.82 -2.25
C LEU A 492 -1.85 -53.13 -1.36
N ASP A 493 -1.40 -52.06 -0.72
CA ASP A 493 -2.18 -51.24 0.18
C ASP A 493 -1.75 -49.77 0.09
N TYR A 494 -2.62 -48.85 0.50
CA TYR A 494 -2.36 -47.41 0.49
C TYR A 494 -2.62 -46.76 1.85
N SER A 495 -1.96 -45.64 2.11
CA SER A 495 -2.12 -44.84 3.33
C SER A 495 -1.96 -43.35 3.05
N ASN A 496 -2.71 -42.49 3.75
CA ASN A 496 -2.54 -41.04 3.72
C ASN A 496 -1.80 -40.49 4.96
N ASP A 497 -1.52 -41.33 5.95
CA ASP A 497 -0.85 -40.96 7.20
C ASP A 497 0.41 -41.80 7.49
N GLY A 498 0.68 -42.83 6.68
CA GLY A 498 1.77 -43.78 6.82
C GLY A 498 1.54 -44.86 7.89
N ASN A 499 0.44 -44.77 8.65
CA ASN A 499 0.17 -45.61 9.81
C ASN A 499 -1.01 -46.57 9.57
N ALA A 500 -2.13 -46.05 9.06
CA ALA A 500 -3.31 -46.84 8.70
C ALA A 500 -3.25 -47.23 7.22
N TRP A 501 -3.19 -48.54 6.95
CA TRP A 501 -3.04 -49.08 5.60
C TRP A 501 -4.34 -49.75 5.13
N THR A 502 -4.86 -49.29 4.00
CA THR A 502 -6.08 -49.80 3.37
C THR A 502 -5.70 -50.62 2.14
N PRO A 503 -6.19 -51.86 1.98
CA PRO A 503 -5.89 -52.65 0.79
C PRO A 503 -6.38 -51.97 -0.50
N LEU A 504 -5.67 -52.18 -1.62
CA LEU A 504 -6.13 -51.75 -2.95
C LEU A 504 -7.36 -52.57 -3.38
N SER A 505 -7.15 -53.76 -3.96
CA SER A 505 -8.24 -54.70 -4.25
C SER A 505 -8.56 -55.64 -3.07
N GLY A 506 -7.66 -55.73 -2.08
CA GLY A 506 -7.71 -56.75 -1.02
C GLY A 506 -7.19 -58.13 -1.45
N THR A 507 -6.74 -58.28 -2.69
CA THR A 507 -6.23 -59.55 -3.21
C THR A 507 -4.81 -59.81 -2.73
N VAL A 508 -4.54 -61.06 -2.32
CA VAL A 508 -3.20 -61.58 -2.07
C VAL A 508 -2.81 -62.46 -3.26
N TYR A 509 -1.70 -62.13 -3.91
CA TYR A 509 -1.27 -62.76 -5.15
C TYR A 509 -0.13 -63.75 -4.87
N HIS A 510 -0.21 -64.94 -5.46
CA HIS A 510 0.76 -66.02 -5.26
C HIS A 510 1.62 -66.32 -6.48
N THR A 511 1.73 -65.37 -7.41
CA THR A 511 2.57 -65.48 -8.61
C THR A 511 3.56 -64.33 -8.65
N VAL A 512 4.81 -64.62 -9.04
CA VAL A 512 5.83 -63.60 -9.19
C VAL A 512 5.51 -62.66 -10.36
N VAL A 513 5.90 -61.39 -10.22
CA VAL A 513 5.78 -60.39 -11.29
C VAL A 513 7.14 -59.74 -11.50
N ASN A 514 7.61 -59.69 -12.75
CA ASN A 514 8.84 -59.01 -13.15
C ASN A 514 8.47 -57.82 -14.03
N ASN A 515 8.60 -56.61 -13.49
CA ASN A 515 8.30 -55.34 -14.15
C ASN A 515 6.99 -55.35 -14.96
N GLY A 516 5.89 -55.69 -14.29
CA GLY A 516 4.59 -55.88 -14.90
C GLY A 516 3.44 -55.39 -14.03
N PHE A 517 2.21 -55.66 -14.45
CA PHE A 517 0.99 -55.30 -13.72
C PHE A 517 0.94 -55.98 -12.35
N LEU A 518 0.59 -55.22 -11.30
CA LEU A 518 0.49 -55.71 -9.94
C LEU A 518 -0.95 -55.69 -9.41
N ASP A 519 -1.64 -54.53 -9.47
CA ASP A 519 -3.05 -54.36 -9.07
C ASP A 519 -3.60 -53.02 -9.61
N ASN A 520 -4.91 -52.77 -9.46
CA ASN A 520 -5.57 -51.50 -9.75
C ASN A 520 -5.96 -50.76 -8.46
N TRP A 521 -5.83 -49.44 -8.48
CA TRP A 521 -6.29 -48.56 -7.41
C TRP A 521 -7.34 -47.58 -7.93
N ASN A 522 -8.54 -47.58 -7.35
CA ASN A 522 -9.56 -46.59 -7.67
C ASN A 522 -9.43 -45.37 -6.75
N THR A 523 -8.77 -44.32 -7.26
CA THR A 523 -8.52 -43.09 -6.51
C THR A 523 -9.75 -42.19 -6.38
N ASP A 524 -10.83 -42.45 -7.12
CA ASP A 524 -12.09 -41.68 -6.99
C ASP A 524 -12.81 -41.95 -5.65
N LEU A 525 -12.45 -43.05 -4.99
CA LEU A 525 -13.03 -43.49 -3.72
C LEU A 525 -12.31 -42.90 -2.49
N VAL A 526 -11.26 -42.11 -2.67
CA VAL A 526 -10.49 -41.52 -1.57
C VAL A 526 -10.48 -39.98 -1.65
N PRO A 527 -10.33 -39.27 -0.51
CA PRO A 527 -10.14 -37.82 -0.51
C PRO A 527 -8.91 -37.37 -1.33
N GLU A 528 -8.93 -36.13 -1.83
CA GLU A 528 -7.73 -35.52 -2.42
C GLU A 528 -6.64 -35.37 -1.36
N GLY A 529 -5.37 -35.59 -1.73
CA GLY A 529 -4.27 -35.50 -0.77
C GLY A 529 -3.06 -36.33 -1.15
N ALA A 530 -2.05 -36.32 -0.26
CA ALA A 530 -0.86 -37.15 -0.41
C ALA A 530 -1.13 -38.58 0.09
N TYR A 531 -0.64 -39.55 -0.66
CA TYR A 531 -0.78 -40.98 -0.38
C TYR A 531 0.54 -41.72 -0.60
N GLN A 532 0.75 -42.79 0.15
CA GLN A 532 1.76 -43.80 -0.13
C GLN A 532 1.06 -45.09 -0.56
N VAL A 533 1.48 -45.66 -1.69
CA VAL A 533 1.15 -47.03 -2.09
C VAL A 533 2.30 -47.92 -1.65
N ARG A 534 2.00 -48.99 -0.92
CA ARG A 534 2.96 -49.97 -0.44
C ARG A 534 2.72 -51.31 -1.15
N LEU A 535 3.80 -51.87 -1.68
CA LEU A 535 3.89 -53.24 -2.19
C LEU A 535 4.58 -54.08 -1.12
N THR A 536 3.86 -55.08 -0.59
CA THR A 536 4.38 -56.02 0.39
C THR A 536 4.65 -57.35 -0.28
N ILE A 537 5.87 -57.88 -0.19
CA ILE A 537 6.21 -59.26 -0.56
C ILE A 537 6.40 -60.10 0.72
N THR A 538 5.84 -61.30 0.72
CA THR A 538 5.87 -62.23 1.85
C THR A 538 6.54 -63.54 1.42
N SER A 539 7.37 -64.11 2.29
CA SER A 539 8.07 -65.38 2.03
C SER A 539 7.11 -66.58 1.94
N ALA A 540 7.51 -67.68 1.30
CA ALA A 540 6.72 -68.90 1.11
C ALA A 540 6.15 -69.53 2.42
N GLY A 541 6.76 -69.26 3.57
CA GLY A 541 6.27 -69.69 4.89
C GLY A 541 5.41 -68.68 5.64
N GLY A 542 5.15 -67.50 5.07
CA GLY A 542 4.34 -66.44 5.70
C GLY A 542 5.03 -65.69 6.85
N THR A 543 6.29 -66.03 7.18
CA THR A 543 6.96 -65.58 8.41
C THR A 543 7.74 -64.27 8.27
N GLN A 544 8.08 -63.87 7.04
CA GLN A 544 8.84 -62.64 6.76
C GLN A 544 8.22 -61.83 5.63
N ALA A 545 8.32 -60.49 5.73
CA ALA A 545 7.84 -59.55 4.72
C ALA A 545 8.85 -58.42 4.43
N ARG A 546 8.79 -57.89 3.21
CA ARG A 546 9.52 -56.67 2.76
C ARG A 546 8.57 -55.72 2.03
N TYR A 547 8.92 -54.44 2.02
CA TYR A 547 8.07 -53.37 1.52
C TYR A 547 8.79 -52.52 0.47
N ALA A 548 8.08 -52.14 -0.59
CA ALA A 548 8.43 -51.02 -1.46
C ALA A 548 7.31 -49.99 -1.45
N TYR A 549 7.66 -48.73 -1.64
CA TYR A 549 6.72 -47.62 -1.56
C TYR A 549 6.75 -46.78 -2.82
N SER A 550 5.59 -46.23 -3.21
CA SER A 550 5.47 -45.12 -4.16
C SER A 550 4.61 -44.05 -3.53
N SER A 551 5.16 -42.84 -3.37
CA SER A 551 4.41 -41.68 -2.87
C SER A 551 3.75 -40.96 -4.04
N VAL A 552 2.46 -40.64 -3.95
CA VAL A 552 1.68 -40.01 -5.02
C VAL A 552 0.68 -39.03 -4.44
N ARG A 553 0.13 -38.14 -5.27
CA ARG A 553 -0.94 -37.23 -4.86
C ARG A 553 -2.22 -37.51 -5.64
N VAL A 554 -3.34 -37.62 -4.94
CA VAL A 554 -4.66 -37.78 -5.57
C VAL A 554 -5.25 -36.39 -5.83
N GLU A 555 -5.60 -36.08 -7.08
CA GLU A 555 -6.29 -34.84 -7.50
C GLU A 555 -7.49 -35.17 -8.40
N ARG A 556 -8.67 -34.60 -8.10
CA ARG A 556 -9.93 -34.92 -8.77
C ARG A 556 -10.20 -34.02 -9.97
N ASN A 557 -9.80 -32.74 -9.90
CA ASN A 557 -10.00 -31.77 -10.97
C ASN A 557 -8.69 -31.06 -11.33
N ALA A 558 -8.33 -31.06 -12.61
CA ALA A 558 -7.29 -30.17 -13.11
C ALA A 558 -7.77 -28.71 -12.97
N PRO A 559 -6.87 -27.75 -12.70
CA PRO A 559 -7.26 -26.34 -12.69
C PRO A 559 -7.80 -25.94 -14.06
N VAL A 560 -8.77 -25.04 -14.10
CA VAL A 560 -9.20 -24.38 -15.35
C VAL A 560 -8.89 -22.89 -15.24
N VAL A 561 -8.41 -22.28 -16.30
CA VAL A 561 -8.04 -20.86 -16.32
C VAL A 561 -8.45 -20.21 -17.64
N SER A 562 -9.00 -19.01 -17.55
CA SER A 562 -9.30 -18.16 -18.70
C SER A 562 -8.90 -16.71 -18.40
N ILE A 563 -8.54 -15.95 -19.44
CA ILE A 563 -8.35 -14.51 -19.30
C ILE A 563 -9.73 -13.83 -19.37
N ALA A 564 -10.07 -13.08 -18.34
CA ALA A 564 -11.31 -12.32 -18.21
C ALA A 564 -11.17 -10.87 -18.72
N ALA A 565 -9.97 -10.29 -18.59
CA ALA A 565 -9.62 -8.99 -19.12
C ALA A 565 -8.12 -8.97 -19.49
N PRO A 566 -7.70 -8.19 -20.50
CA PRO A 566 -8.53 -7.43 -21.42
C PRO A 566 -9.34 -8.34 -22.35
N ALA A 567 -10.26 -7.77 -23.14
CA ALA A 567 -10.96 -8.55 -24.17
C ALA A 567 -10.01 -8.85 -25.36
N ASP A 568 -10.21 -9.99 -26.02
CA ASP A 568 -9.49 -10.30 -27.25
C ASP A 568 -9.73 -9.21 -28.33
N GLY A 569 -8.67 -8.78 -28.99
CA GLY A 569 -8.63 -7.66 -29.94
C GLY A 569 -8.55 -6.27 -29.32
N SER A 570 -8.39 -6.14 -27.99
CA SER A 570 -8.28 -4.83 -27.34
C SER A 570 -7.06 -4.04 -27.84
N ARG A 571 -7.23 -2.73 -27.97
CA ARG A 571 -6.18 -1.80 -28.42
C ARG A 571 -5.74 -0.88 -27.29
N PHE A 572 -4.44 -0.68 -27.18
CA PHE A 572 -3.82 0.16 -26.16
C PHE A 572 -2.81 1.10 -26.80
N ASN A 573 -2.43 2.17 -26.11
CA ASN A 573 -1.23 2.91 -26.49
C ASN A 573 0.01 2.18 -25.94
N PRO A 574 1.14 2.21 -26.64
CA PRO A 574 2.41 1.80 -26.05
C PRO A 574 2.66 2.53 -24.72
N GLY A 575 2.87 1.77 -23.65
CA GLY A 575 3.06 2.26 -22.29
C GLY A 575 1.82 2.23 -21.40
N ASP A 576 0.61 1.99 -21.95
CA ASP A 576 -0.60 1.90 -21.14
C ASP A 576 -0.56 0.68 -20.20
N PRO A 577 -1.07 0.79 -18.96
CA PRO A 577 -1.18 -0.33 -18.05
C PRO A 577 -2.31 -1.26 -18.49
N VAL A 578 -1.97 -2.46 -18.96
CA VAL A 578 -2.94 -3.48 -19.34
C VAL A 578 -3.19 -4.37 -18.13
N LEU A 579 -4.38 -4.26 -17.54
CA LEU A 579 -4.82 -5.16 -16.48
C LEU A 579 -5.20 -6.52 -17.08
N ILE A 580 -4.40 -7.54 -16.79
CA ILE A 580 -4.67 -8.93 -17.15
C ILE A 580 -5.35 -9.60 -15.96
N GLN A 581 -6.62 -9.94 -16.10
CA GLN A 581 -7.40 -10.63 -15.07
C GLN A 581 -7.63 -12.07 -15.52
N ALA A 582 -7.36 -13.04 -14.64
CA ALA A 582 -7.66 -14.45 -14.90
C ALA A 582 -8.79 -14.93 -14.00
N THR A 583 -9.72 -15.68 -14.60
CA THR A 583 -10.71 -16.47 -13.86
C THR A 583 -10.19 -17.88 -13.74
N VAL A 584 -10.21 -18.43 -12.53
CA VAL A 584 -9.73 -19.78 -12.24
C VAL A 584 -10.83 -20.60 -11.60
N GLY A 585 -10.99 -21.85 -12.04
CA GLY A 585 -11.86 -22.85 -11.43
C GLY A 585 -11.09 -24.13 -11.08
N GLY A 586 -11.66 -24.94 -10.20
CA GLY A 586 -11.03 -26.15 -9.64
C GLY A 586 -10.61 -25.98 -8.18
N SER A 587 -10.31 -27.09 -7.49
CA SER A 587 -9.83 -27.09 -6.11
C SER A 587 -8.30 -26.94 -6.05
N SER A 588 -7.79 -26.30 -4.99
CA SER A 588 -6.36 -26.25 -4.63
C SER A 588 -5.44 -25.50 -5.60
N ILE A 589 -5.79 -24.30 -6.05
CA ILE A 589 -4.89 -23.43 -6.85
C ILE A 589 -3.75 -22.92 -5.97
N ALA A 590 -2.51 -23.16 -6.40
CA ALA A 590 -1.31 -22.65 -5.74
C ALA A 590 -0.88 -21.29 -6.32
N GLN A 591 -0.97 -21.13 -7.64
CA GLN A 591 -0.67 -19.86 -8.32
C GLN A 591 -1.26 -19.79 -9.73
N VAL A 592 -1.41 -18.56 -10.22
CA VAL A 592 -1.66 -18.24 -11.63
C VAL A 592 -0.50 -17.44 -12.16
N GLU A 593 0.23 -17.98 -13.13
CA GLU A 593 1.27 -17.27 -13.88
C GLU A 593 0.65 -16.61 -15.12
N PHE A 594 1.03 -15.37 -15.41
CA PHE A 594 0.61 -14.60 -16.58
C PHE A 594 1.76 -14.54 -17.59
N TYR A 595 1.43 -14.60 -18.87
CA TYR A 595 2.37 -14.65 -19.97
C TYR A 595 2.01 -13.63 -21.05
N VAL A 596 3.02 -13.04 -21.65
CA VAL A 596 2.95 -12.17 -22.83
C VAL A 596 3.91 -12.71 -23.87
N ASP A 597 3.43 -13.01 -25.07
CA ASP A 597 4.22 -13.60 -26.17
C ASP A 597 4.99 -14.86 -25.74
N ASP A 598 4.33 -15.72 -24.97
CA ASP A 598 4.88 -16.95 -24.36
C ASP A 598 6.00 -16.70 -23.31
N VAL A 599 6.23 -15.45 -22.91
CA VAL A 599 7.16 -15.05 -21.84
C VAL A 599 6.40 -14.81 -20.54
N PRO A 600 6.77 -15.44 -19.40
CA PRO A 600 6.12 -15.18 -18.12
C PRO A 600 6.40 -13.75 -17.67
N VAL A 601 5.35 -13.01 -17.30
CA VAL A 601 5.44 -11.61 -16.83
C VAL A 601 5.21 -11.46 -15.33
N GLY A 602 4.57 -12.43 -14.70
CA GLY A 602 4.37 -12.45 -13.25
C GLY A 602 3.45 -13.60 -12.83
N TYR A 603 3.26 -13.78 -11.53
CA TYR A 603 2.28 -14.72 -11.01
C TYR A 603 1.56 -14.17 -9.78
N VAL A 604 0.40 -14.74 -9.48
CA VAL A 604 -0.43 -14.37 -8.33
C VAL A 604 -0.83 -15.64 -7.59
N ALA A 605 -0.52 -15.71 -6.30
CA ALA A 605 -0.75 -16.90 -5.47
C ALA A 605 -2.13 -16.92 -4.79
N SER A 606 -2.86 -15.80 -4.80
CA SER A 606 -4.17 -15.67 -4.15
C SER A 606 -5.13 -14.83 -4.96
N THR A 607 -6.42 -15.12 -4.83
CA THR A 607 -7.48 -14.32 -5.47
C THR A 607 -7.49 -12.87 -4.93
N PRO A 608 -7.77 -11.84 -5.76
CA PRO A 608 -8.07 -11.93 -7.19
C PRO A 608 -6.81 -12.11 -8.05
N TYR A 609 -6.86 -13.04 -9.01
CA TYR A 609 -5.75 -13.30 -9.92
C TYR A 609 -5.68 -12.21 -10.99
N GLN A 610 -4.94 -11.15 -10.69
CA GLN A 610 -4.80 -9.98 -11.56
C GLN A 610 -3.35 -9.55 -11.64
N PHE A 611 -2.90 -9.21 -12.84
CA PHE A 611 -1.55 -8.73 -13.09
C PHE A 611 -1.59 -7.55 -14.05
N THR A 612 -0.91 -6.46 -13.71
CA THR A 612 -0.82 -5.28 -14.59
C THR A 612 0.47 -5.36 -15.40
N TRP A 613 0.34 -5.37 -16.71
CA TRP A 613 1.46 -5.42 -17.64
C TRP A 613 1.52 -4.12 -18.47
N PRO A 614 2.66 -3.41 -18.53
CA PRO A 614 2.79 -2.22 -19.38
C PRO A 614 2.87 -2.63 -20.86
N ALA A 615 1.94 -2.12 -21.68
CA ALA A 615 1.86 -2.47 -23.10
C ALA A 615 3.13 -2.08 -23.86
N LEU A 616 3.88 -3.06 -24.38
CA LEU A 616 4.95 -2.77 -25.33
C LEU A 616 4.37 -2.42 -26.71
N ALA A 617 5.15 -1.77 -27.56
CA ALA A 617 4.66 -1.39 -28.88
C ALA A 617 4.54 -2.62 -29.80
N GLY A 618 3.34 -2.87 -30.33
CA GLY A 618 3.06 -3.92 -31.31
C GLY A 618 1.91 -4.84 -30.90
N PRO A 619 1.64 -5.88 -31.71
CA PRO A 619 0.69 -6.93 -31.37
C PRO A 619 1.30 -7.85 -30.31
N HIS A 620 0.49 -8.25 -29.32
CA HIS A 620 0.90 -9.11 -28.21
C HIS A 620 -0.14 -10.20 -27.94
N LYS A 621 0.34 -11.38 -27.56
CA LYS A 621 -0.48 -12.53 -27.17
C LYS A 621 -0.43 -12.73 -25.66
N LEU A 622 -1.57 -12.71 -24.99
CA LEU A 622 -1.68 -12.92 -23.54
C LEU A 622 -2.22 -14.32 -23.23
N THR A 623 -1.60 -15.01 -22.28
CA THR A 623 -2.09 -16.29 -21.72
C THR A 623 -1.90 -16.30 -20.20
N ALA A 624 -2.62 -17.17 -19.50
CA ALA A 624 -2.41 -17.47 -18.09
C ALA A 624 -2.28 -18.98 -17.85
N VAL A 625 -1.49 -19.38 -16.87
CA VAL A 625 -1.30 -20.76 -16.45
C VAL A 625 -1.68 -20.88 -14.98
N ALA A 626 -2.75 -21.61 -14.68
CA ALA A 626 -3.10 -21.96 -13.30
C ALA A 626 -2.42 -23.27 -12.92
N ARG A 627 -1.71 -23.27 -11.79
CA ARG A 627 -1.09 -24.46 -11.20
C ARG A 627 -1.80 -24.85 -9.91
N SER A 628 -2.10 -26.13 -9.75
CA SER A 628 -2.58 -26.68 -8.49
C SER A 628 -1.42 -26.91 -7.52
N ALA A 629 -1.75 -27.04 -6.24
CA ALA A 629 -0.79 -27.42 -5.19
C ALA A 629 -0.16 -28.81 -5.39
N GLY A 630 -0.74 -29.68 -6.25
CA GLY A 630 -0.15 -30.95 -6.65
C GLY A 630 0.51 -30.96 -8.01
N GLY A 631 0.79 -29.78 -8.59
CA GLY A 631 1.61 -29.66 -9.79
C GLY A 631 0.87 -29.85 -11.12
N SER A 632 -0.45 -30.10 -11.10
CA SER A 632 -1.26 -30.03 -12.32
C SER A 632 -1.31 -28.59 -12.81
N ALA A 633 -1.09 -28.37 -14.11
CA ALA A 633 -1.11 -27.04 -14.71
C ALA A 633 -2.00 -27.04 -15.96
N THR A 634 -2.77 -25.96 -16.11
CA THR A 634 -3.59 -25.72 -17.30
C THR A 634 -3.34 -24.32 -17.80
N THR A 635 -3.25 -24.16 -19.12
CA THR A 635 -3.05 -22.87 -19.80
C THR A 635 -4.37 -22.38 -20.38
N SER A 636 -4.62 -21.09 -20.31
CA SER A 636 -5.79 -20.45 -20.91
C SER A 636 -5.72 -20.48 -22.43
N ALA A 637 -6.88 -20.28 -23.07
CA ALA A 637 -6.87 -19.82 -24.46
C ALA A 637 -6.11 -18.48 -24.56
N PRO A 638 -5.35 -18.24 -25.64
CA PRO A 638 -4.70 -16.97 -25.86
C PRO A 638 -5.72 -15.88 -26.21
N ILE A 639 -5.46 -14.66 -25.76
CA ILE A 639 -6.10 -13.46 -26.29
C ILE A 639 -5.02 -12.58 -26.94
N ASN A 640 -5.38 -11.88 -28.00
CA ASN A 640 -4.47 -11.00 -28.72
C ASN A 640 -4.85 -9.55 -28.47
N ILE A 641 -3.88 -8.69 -28.24
CA ILE A 641 -4.06 -7.24 -28.09
C ILE A 641 -3.09 -6.52 -29.01
N ASP A 642 -3.37 -5.25 -29.31
CA ASP A 642 -2.55 -4.46 -30.22
C ASP A 642 -2.24 -3.09 -29.62
N ALA A 643 -0.96 -2.83 -29.40
CA ALA A 643 -0.45 -1.62 -28.79
C ALA A 643 0.33 -0.78 -29.81
N THR A 644 -0.39 -0.11 -30.70
CA THR A 644 0.19 0.75 -31.76
C THR A 644 -0.30 2.19 -31.62
N SER A 645 0.62 3.16 -31.73
CA SER A 645 0.40 4.61 -31.54
C SER A 645 -0.71 5.23 -32.42
N PRO A 646 -1.21 6.42 -32.04
CA PRO A 646 -2.57 6.64 -31.59
C PRO A 646 -3.60 6.61 -32.74
N GLN A 647 -4.77 6.03 -32.47
CA GLN A 647 -5.95 6.44 -33.24
C GLN A 647 -6.25 7.90 -32.90
N THR A 648 -6.20 8.78 -33.90
CA THR A 648 -6.61 10.18 -33.79
C THR A 648 -8.02 10.25 -33.21
N THR A 649 -8.16 10.82 -32.01
CA THR A 649 -9.44 11.31 -31.50
C THR A 649 -9.99 12.35 -32.46
N PRO A 650 -11.23 12.23 -32.96
CA PRO A 650 -11.89 13.35 -33.61
C PRO A 650 -12.08 14.49 -32.60
N THR A 651 -11.80 15.70 -33.05
CA THR A 651 -12.01 17.01 -32.40
C THR A 651 -13.36 17.08 -31.63
N PRO A 652 -13.41 17.73 -30.46
CA PRO A 652 -14.62 17.82 -29.65
C PRO A 652 -15.69 18.69 -30.34
N ALA A 653 -16.73 18.04 -30.83
CA ALA A 653 -17.99 18.69 -31.16
C ALA A 653 -19.09 18.14 -30.23
N GLY A 654 -19.47 18.96 -29.24
CA GLY A 654 -20.65 18.77 -28.41
C GLY A 654 -20.50 17.73 -27.29
N SER A 655 -20.89 18.13 -26.08
CA SER A 655 -21.12 17.21 -24.97
C SER A 655 -21.97 16.01 -25.41
N PRO A 656 -21.53 14.76 -25.23
CA PRO A 656 -22.43 13.64 -25.30
C PRO A 656 -23.06 13.43 -23.92
N THR A 657 -24.38 13.58 -23.87
CA THR A 657 -25.22 12.89 -22.90
C THR A 657 -24.89 11.40 -22.95
N VAL A 658 -24.50 10.80 -21.82
CA VAL A 658 -24.32 9.35 -21.70
C VAL A 658 -25.70 8.69 -21.80
N THR A 659 -26.04 8.17 -22.97
CA THR A 659 -27.28 7.41 -23.23
C THR A 659 -27.03 5.91 -23.50
N ALA A 660 -25.80 5.41 -23.34
CA ALA A 660 -25.57 3.97 -23.39
C ALA A 660 -25.96 3.35 -22.03
N ALA A 661 -26.96 2.47 -22.05
CA ALA A 661 -27.38 1.72 -20.87
C ALA A 661 -26.22 0.86 -20.33
N PRO A 662 -26.00 0.80 -19.00
CA PRO A 662 -24.99 -0.06 -18.38
C PRO A 662 -25.18 -1.52 -18.84
N THR A 663 -24.08 -2.21 -19.13
CA THR A 663 -24.10 -3.65 -19.41
C THR A 663 -23.91 -4.41 -18.11
N LEU A 664 -24.86 -5.28 -17.80
CA LEU A 664 -24.82 -6.18 -16.65
C LEU A 664 -24.73 -7.62 -17.16
N ARG A 665 -23.82 -8.41 -16.60
CA ARG A 665 -23.71 -9.84 -16.92
C ARG A 665 -23.57 -10.64 -15.64
N ILE A 666 -24.38 -11.66 -15.47
CA ILE A 666 -24.18 -12.65 -14.41
C ILE A 666 -22.88 -13.39 -14.75
N SER A 667 -21.86 -13.21 -13.91
CA SER A 667 -20.53 -13.82 -14.08
C SER A 667 -20.46 -15.21 -13.46
N TYR A 668 -21.32 -15.49 -12.48
CA TYR A 668 -21.46 -16.82 -11.88
C TYR A 668 -22.86 -16.99 -11.26
N PRO A 669 -23.53 -18.14 -11.46
CA PRO A 669 -23.16 -19.27 -12.33
C PRO A 669 -23.31 -18.93 -13.84
N THR A 670 -22.74 -19.75 -14.72
CA THR A 670 -22.90 -19.59 -16.18
C THR A 670 -24.22 -20.19 -16.66
N ASP A 671 -24.71 -19.72 -17.82
CA ASP A 671 -25.91 -20.28 -18.45
C ASP A 671 -25.77 -21.79 -18.74
N GLY A 672 -26.80 -22.55 -18.38
CA GLY A 672 -26.83 -24.02 -18.47
C GLY A 672 -26.12 -24.77 -17.34
N ALA A 673 -25.60 -24.11 -16.30
CA ALA A 673 -24.82 -24.79 -15.26
C ALA A 673 -25.64 -25.79 -14.43
N TYR A 674 -25.01 -26.91 -14.07
CA TYR A 674 -25.52 -27.84 -13.05
C TYR A 674 -24.97 -27.47 -11.68
N ILE A 675 -25.84 -27.20 -10.71
CA ILE A 675 -25.48 -26.81 -9.35
C ILE A 675 -25.72 -27.99 -8.41
N TYR A 676 -24.71 -28.38 -7.63
CA TYR A 676 -24.76 -29.53 -6.70
C TYR A 676 -24.60 -29.13 -5.23
N SER A 677 -24.78 -27.83 -4.93
CA SER A 677 -24.69 -27.28 -3.57
C SER A 677 -26.02 -26.67 -3.16
N ASP A 678 -26.30 -26.73 -1.87
CA ASP A 678 -27.43 -26.11 -1.16
C ASP A 678 -27.23 -24.60 -0.92
N GLN A 679 -26.03 -24.08 -1.16
CA GLN A 679 -25.67 -22.66 -1.09
C GLN A 679 -24.87 -22.24 -2.32
N LEU A 680 -25.25 -21.15 -2.97
CA LEU A 680 -24.56 -20.63 -4.15
C LEU A 680 -24.43 -19.10 -4.06
N GLU A 681 -23.23 -18.57 -4.12
CA GLU A 681 -23.01 -17.13 -4.26
C GLU A 681 -23.19 -16.72 -5.72
N LEU A 682 -24.13 -15.81 -5.99
CA LEU A 682 -24.36 -15.25 -7.31
C LEU A 682 -23.49 -14.00 -7.50
N GLN A 683 -22.91 -13.84 -8.69
CA GLN A 683 -22.00 -12.74 -8.99
C GLN A 683 -22.38 -12.05 -10.31
N VAL A 684 -22.24 -10.73 -10.36
CA VAL A 684 -22.51 -9.93 -11.57
C VAL A 684 -21.34 -9.01 -11.88
N THR A 685 -20.92 -8.98 -13.15
CA THR A 685 -20.02 -7.95 -13.67
C THR A 685 -20.81 -6.75 -14.17
N VAL A 686 -20.38 -5.56 -13.76
CA VAL A 686 -20.97 -4.27 -14.11
C VAL A 686 -19.90 -3.39 -14.76
N ASN A 687 -20.17 -2.88 -15.96
CA ASN A 687 -19.22 -2.05 -16.73
C ASN A 687 -19.57 -0.56 -16.75
N SER A 688 -20.12 -0.04 -15.65
CA SER A 688 -20.54 1.36 -15.60
C SER A 688 -20.38 1.96 -14.19
N PRO A 689 -19.76 3.14 -14.07
CA PRO A 689 -19.63 3.86 -12.80
C PRO A 689 -20.96 4.48 -12.32
N LEU A 690 -22.01 4.44 -13.16
CA LEU A 690 -23.33 4.97 -12.83
C LEU A 690 -24.16 4.01 -11.96
N VAL A 691 -23.73 2.75 -11.83
CA VAL A 691 -24.41 1.74 -11.01
C VAL A 691 -23.96 1.87 -9.56
N SER A 692 -24.90 2.09 -8.66
CA SER A 692 -24.66 2.16 -7.20
C SER A 692 -25.03 0.85 -6.48
N ARG A 693 -25.98 0.09 -7.03
CA ARG A 693 -26.45 -1.19 -6.48
C ARG A 693 -27.02 -2.10 -7.57
N VAL A 694 -26.96 -3.42 -7.32
CA VAL A 694 -27.56 -4.46 -8.16
C VAL A 694 -28.53 -5.30 -7.33
N ALA A 695 -29.75 -5.48 -7.80
CA ALA A 695 -30.74 -6.40 -7.24
C ALA A 695 -30.72 -7.74 -7.99
N PHE A 696 -30.75 -8.84 -7.25
CA PHE A 696 -30.72 -10.20 -7.79
C PHE A 696 -32.08 -10.86 -7.61
N ALA A 697 -32.50 -11.67 -8.59
CA ALA A 697 -33.71 -12.46 -8.51
C ALA A 697 -33.49 -13.87 -9.05
N VAL A 698 -34.20 -14.83 -8.45
CA VAL A 698 -34.30 -16.22 -8.91
C VAL A 698 -35.77 -16.54 -9.13
N ASP A 699 -36.11 -17.03 -10.33
CA ASP A 699 -37.48 -17.31 -10.77
C ASP A 699 -38.42 -16.11 -10.59
N GLY A 700 -37.88 -14.90 -10.80
CA GLY A 700 -38.61 -13.63 -10.65
C GLY A 700 -38.80 -13.18 -9.19
N LYS A 701 -38.32 -13.94 -8.20
CA LYS A 701 -38.34 -13.53 -6.78
C LYS A 701 -37.02 -12.88 -6.39
N THR A 702 -37.09 -11.67 -5.86
CA THR A 702 -35.90 -10.94 -5.36
C THR A 702 -35.23 -11.71 -4.22
N LEU A 703 -33.93 -11.91 -4.36
CA LEU A 703 -33.06 -12.59 -3.40
C LEU A 703 -32.36 -11.59 -2.47
N GLY A 704 -31.91 -10.45 -3.01
CA GLY A 704 -31.24 -9.38 -2.25
C GLY A 704 -30.61 -8.31 -3.17
N GLU A 705 -30.07 -7.25 -2.57
CA GLU A 705 -29.34 -6.18 -3.25
C GLU A 705 -27.88 -6.12 -2.76
N SER A 706 -26.95 -5.70 -3.62
CA SER A 706 -25.52 -5.62 -3.31
C SER A 706 -24.86 -4.39 -3.95
N GLY A 707 -23.91 -3.77 -3.23
CA GLY A 707 -22.92 -2.82 -3.78
C GLY A 707 -21.72 -3.57 -4.37
N PRO A 708 -20.66 -2.90 -4.86
CA PRO A 708 -19.42 -3.60 -5.27
C PRO A 708 -18.89 -4.42 -4.08
N PRO A 709 -18.55 -5.71 -4.23
CA PRO A 709 -18.24 -6.46 -5.47
C PRO A 709 -19.42 -7.13 -6.22
N TRP A 710 -20.67 -6.71 -6.01
CA TRP A 710 -21.88 -7.16 -6.72
C TRP A 710 -22.17 -8.66 -6.57
N MET A 711 -22.37 -9.11 -5.33
CA MET A 711 -22.60 -10.53 -5.02
C MET A 711 -23.70 -10.74 -3.97
N VAL A 712 -24.41 -11.87 -4.03
CA VAL A 712 -25.42 -12.29 -3.03
C VAL A 712 -25.48 -13.81 -2.87
N ASN A 713 -25.75 -14.29 -1.65
CA ASN A 713 -25.91 -15.72 -1.40
C ASN A 713 -27.33 -16.21 -1.70
N TRP A 714 -27.43 -17.35 -2.38
CA TRP A 714 -28.65 -18.05 -2.71
C TRP A 714 -28.69 -19.44 -2.05
N THR A 715 -29.69 -19.68 -1.20
CA THR A 715 -30.04 -21.04 -0.76
C THR A 715 -30.80 -21.76 -1.86
N THR A 716 -30.17 -22.76 -2.47
CA THR A 716 -30.70 -23.39 -3.68
C THR A 716 -31.83 -24.37 -3.35
N THR A 717 -32.73 -24.55 -4.30
CA THR A 717 -33.76 -25.60 -4.26
C THR A 717 -33.60 -26.48 -5.48
N ARG A 718 -34.03 -27.75 -5.40
CA ARG A 718 -33.87 -28.69 -6.52
C ARG A 718 -34.80 -28.31 -7.67
N GLY A 719 -34.27 -28.16 -8.88
CA GLY A 719 -35.06 -27.80 -10.06
C GLY A 719 -34.27 -27.00 -11.09
N ASN A 720 -34.96 -26.57 -12.15
CA ASN A 720 -34.44 -25.59 -13.10
C ASN A 720 -34.83 -24.20 -12.62
N HIS A 721 -33.87 -23.28 -12.62
CA HIS A 721 -34.03 -21.92 -12.11
C HIS A 721 -33.54 -20.89 -13.12
N ILE A 722 -34.18 -19.73 -13.14
CA ILE A 722 -33.78 -18.58 -13.95
C ILE A 722 -33.27 -17.48 -13.04
N ILE A 723 -32.04 -17.05 -13.25
CA ILE A 723 -31.38 -15.99 -12.48
C ILE A 723 -31.36 -14.71 -13.31
N THR A 724 -31.73 -13.59 -12.69
CA THR A 724 -31.64 -12.25 -13.28
C THR A 724 -31.06 -11.25 -12.28
N ALA A 725 -30.52 -10.17 -12.82
CA ALA A 725 -29.97 -9.05 -12.06
C ALA A 725 -30.32 -7.69 -12.69
N THR A 726 -30.56 -6.69 -11.85
CA THR A 726 -31.06 -5.35 -12.22
C THR A 726 -30.19 -4.27 -11.57
N ALA A 727 -29.67 -3.31 -12.36
CA ALA A 727 -28.87 -2.19 -11.86
C ALA A 727 -29.72 -0.96 -11.53
N TYR A 728 -29.30 -0.25 -10.48
CA TYR A 728 -29.83 1.07 -10.12
C TYR A 728 -28.71 2.10 -10.00
N ASN A 729 -29.04 3.36 -10.26
CA ASN A 729 -28.15 4.50 -10.01
C ASN A 729 -28.25 5.02 -8.56
N ALA A 730 -27.41 6.00 -8.21
CA ALA A 730 -27.36 6.61 -6.88
C ALA A 730 -28.70 7.24 -6.44
N GLN A 731 -29.57 7.61 -7.38
CA GLN A 731 -30.91 8.14 -7.14
C GLN A 731 -31.99 7.06 -7.03
N GLY A 732 -31.60 5.77 -7.08
CA GLY A 732 -32.51 4.63 -6.98
C GLY A 732 -33.31 4.33 -8.25
N THR A 733 -32.98 4.96 -9.38
CA THR A 733 -33.63 4.69 -10.68
C THR A 733 -33.02 3.45 -11.32
N GLN A 734 -33.86 2.55 -11.84
CA GLN A 734 -33.40 1.39 -12.59
C GLN A 734 -32.76 1.84 -13.90
N ILE A 735 -31.54 1.40 -14.16
CA ILE A 735 -30.75 1.83 -15.32
C ILE A 735 -30.29 0.68 -16.22
N GLY A 736 -30.45 -0.59 -15.83
CA GLY A 736 -30.15 -1.72 -16.71
C GLY A 736 -30.56 -3.07 -16.15
N ASN A 737 -30.63 -4.09 -17.02
CA ASN A 737 -30.89 -5.49 -16.68
C ASN A 737 -29.82 -6.38 -17.30
N SER A 738 -29.51 -7.48 -16.63
CA SER A 738 -28.69 -8.56 -17.19
C SER A 738 -29.49 -9.44 -18.15
N VAL A 739 -28.77 -10.18 -19.00
CA VAL A 739 -29.32 -11.35 -19.68
C VAL A 739 -29.57 -12.44 -18.63
N SER A 740 -30.73 -13.10 -18.69
CA SER A 740 -31.07 -14.17 -17.75
C SER A 740 -30.18 -15.39 -17.94
N VAL A 741 -29.80 -16.04 -16.84
CA VAL A 741 -29.04 -17.29 -16.82
C VAL A 741 -29.95 -18.42 -16.32
N GLN A 742 -30.01 -19.53 -17.05
CA GLN A 742 -30.70 -20.74 -16.62
C GLN A 742 -29.73 -21.72 -15.96
N VAL A 743 -30.12 -22.31 -14.85
CA VAL A 743 -29.33 -23.35 -14.16
C VAL A 743 -30.20 -24.51 -13.70
N THR A 744 -29.59 -25.68 -13.55
CA THR A 744 -30.26 -26.87 -13.00
C THR A 744 -29.61 -27.28 -11.69
N VAL A 745 -30.32 -27.14 -10.58
CA VAL A 745 -29.87 -27.61 -9.26
C VAL A 745 -30.20 -29.09 -9.12
N LYS A 746 -29.17 -29.92 -8.95
CA LYS A 746 -29.25 -31.36 -8.70
C LYS A 746 -28.80 -31.64 -7.27
N GLN A 747 -29.54 -32.50 -6.56
CA GLN A 747 -29.13 -33.02 -5.26
C GLN A 747 -28.49 -34.39 -5.42
#